data_AF-A0A1X0DPY9-F1
#
_entry.id   AF-A0A1X0DPY9-F1
#
_cell.length_a   1.000
_cell.length_b   1.000
_cell.length_c   1.000
_cell.angle_alpha   90.00
_cell.angle_beta   90.00
_cell.angle_gamma   90.00
#
_symmetry.space_group_name_H-M   'P 1'
#
loop_
_entity.id
_entity.type
_entity.pdbx_description
1 polymer ?
#
loop_
_entity_poly.entity_id
_entity_poly.type
_entity_poly.pdbx_seq_one_letter_code
_entity_poly.pdbx_strand_id
1 'polypeptide(L)'
;MSFLTAAPEITSLLMFSGPGSAPMLEAAAAWDGLASELGSAAESFSSVTSNLVGGAWQGPASTAMAAAAAPYSGWLSAAATQASGAAAQAKAVASAFESALSATVHPVVVAANRSSFVQLVMSNLFGQNAPAIAAAESDYEQMWAADVSAMVGYHGGASAAAAELTSLPQLLQSLPAQVSAQLSGINLGLGNIGNFNLGSGNTGNTNAGTGNTGSYNLGSGNTGTVNVGAGNSGSGNIGSGNFGNYNFGFGNGSAWSRPLGGDGSTHISTPSNYNLGNGNVGSYNLGSGNLGSGNVGSANTGSSNLGFANVGNNNIGFGNNGSGDIGIGLTGNNEIGIGGLNFNTSSWNIGFGNSGSFNLGLANTGSFDFGLANTGSHDIGIGITGDNQIGFGGFNSGSGNVGLFNSGVNNSGFFNSGGGIPGLGGGGNWGLFNTGAANSGIFNSGSFNTGLFNSGTFDTGLFNAGSYDTGILNPGSYDMGLANAGAHTAGALNAGNYDMGYLNAGLQNVGYANAGYYDTGVGNSGSVNTGSFNSGFLNMGAFNSGGTHAGSGGAFNSYTGNVGFFNSGTVNTGIGNSGDFNTGFWNAGSGVTGFGSAADLGTVSGWGNSGAHSSGFFNSGDYTSGYGNAATNASGFDNAQGTSIVSGVGNSGAGGDSGFYNSGNGGDVGFFNSGTGNNVGFFNSGTGENSGPSSNGAYNVGFNNSGAGENTGWGNSGGFDSGLSNAGVNNSGFGNTGDNDSGVFNRSNHQSGFFN
;
A
#
# COMPACT_ATOMS: atom_id res chain seq x y z
N MET A 1 85.33 70.99 36.58
CA MET A 1 86.52 71.75 36.12
C MET A 1 87.74 70.86 36.31
N SER A 2 88.61 70.74 35.30
CA SER A 2 89.81 69.90 35.42
C SER A 2 90.92 70.69 36.12
N PHE A 3 91.26 70.31 37.35
CA PHE A 3 92.37 70.93 38.10
C PHE A 3 93.72 70.80 37.37
N LEU A 4 93.84 69.85 36.44
CA LEU A 4 95.00 69.66 35.58
C LEU A 4 95.31 70.85 34.64
N THR A 5 94.38 71.80 34.50
CA THR A 5 94.51 72.96 33.59
C THR A 5 94.26 74.30 34.27
N ALA A 6 94.00 74.30 35.58
CA ALA A 6 93.71 75.52 36.33
C ALA A 6 95.01 76.23 36.72
N ALA A 7 95.04 77.56 36.63
CA ALA A 7 96.18 78.36 37.09
C ALA A 7 96.38 78.22 38.62
N PRO A 8 97.61 78.39 39.14
CA PRO A 8 97.91 78.29 40.57
C PRO A 8 96.99 79.15 41.44
N GLU A 9 96.62 80.35 41.00
CA GLU A 9 95.73 81.25 41.75
C GLU A 9 94.37 80.60 42.03
N ILE A 10 93.85 79.81 41.10
CA ILE A 10 92.55 79.17 41.24
C ILE A 10 92.67 77.95 42.15
N THR A 11 93.64 77.07 41.90
CA THR A 11 93.82 75.84 42.68
C THR A 11 94.18 76.15 44.13
N SER A 12 95.16 77.03 44.34
CA SER A 12 95.53 77.55 45.66
C SER A 12 94.33 78.22 46.35
N LEU A 13 93.62 79.15 45.70
CA LEU A 13 92.50 79.83 46.35
C LEU A 13 91.38 78.85 46.75
N LEU A 14 91.04 77.88 45.89
CA LEU A 14 90.01 76.90 46.18
C LEU A 14 90.37 76.01 47.38
N MET A 15 91.62 75.54 47.46
CA MET A 15 92.08 74.71 48.57
C MET A 15 92.06 75.48 49.91
N PHE A 16 92.37 76.78 49.90
CA PHE A 16 92.48 77.61 51.11
C PHE A 16 91.19 78.37 51.48
N SER A 17 90.14 78.36 50.65
CA SER A 17 88.91 79.16 50.87
C SER A 17 87.78 78.42 51.61
N GLY A 18 88.00 77.15 51.97
CA GLY A 18 87.00 76.31 52.64
C GLY A 18 87.07 76.30 54.18
N PRO A 19 86.09 75.69 54.86
CA PRO A 19 86.05 75.55 56.33
C PRO A 19 87.05 74.52 56.90
N GLY A 20 87.91 73.92 56.07
CA GLY A 20 88.87 72.89 56.46
C GLY A 20 88.25 71.49 56.66
N SER A 21 89.01 70.57 57.25
CA SER A 21 88.57 69.19 57.49
C SER A 21 87.61 69.00 58.67
N ALA A 22 87.43 70.01 59.53
CA ALA A 22 86.68 69.89 60.78
C ALA A 22 85.24 69.35 60.60
N PRO A 23 84.43 69.83 59.61
CA PRO A 23 83.08 69.29 59.40
C PRO A 23 83.07 67.79 59.05
N MET A 24 84.09 67.30 58.34
CA MET A 24 84.19 65.89 57.96
C MET A 24 84.62 65.02 59.15
N LEU A 25 85.48 65.53 60.03
CA LEU A 25 85.86 64.87 61.27
C LEU A 25 84.71 64.82 62.28
N GLU A 26 83.87 65.87 62.33
CA GLU A 26 82.64 65.88 63.12
C GLU A 26 81.63 64.85 62.61
N ALA A 27 81.47 64.77 61.28
CA ALA A 27 80.66 63.72 60.66
C ALA A 27 81.19 62.31 60.99
N ALA A 28 82.51 62.11 60.98
CA ALA A 28 83.12 60.84 61.37
C ALA A 28 82.82 60.48 62.84
N ALA A 29 82.91 61.45 63.74
CA ALA A 29 82.57 61.25 65.15
C ALA A 29 81.08 60.92 65.34
N ALA A 30 80.19 61.55 64.57
CA ALA A 30 78.76 61.23 64.58
C ALA A 30 78.49 59.79 64.10
N TRP A 31 79.19 59.32 63.05
CA TRP A 31 79.09 57.95 62.57
C TRP A 31 79.64 56.92 63.57
N ASP A 32 80.73 57.21 64.26
CA ASP A 32 81.23 56.38 65.36
C ASP A 32 80.24 56.32 66.53
N GLY A 33 79.63 57.47 66.87
CA GLY A 33 78.59 57.55 67.90
C GLY A 33 77.38 56.69 67.54
N LEU A 34 76.91 56.78 66.29
CA LEU A 34 75.84 55.93 65.79
C LEU A 34 76.21 54.44 65.84
N ALA A 35 77.44 54.08 65.48
CA ALA A 35 77.91 52.70 65.58
C ALA A 35 77.85 52.17 67.02
N SER A 36 78.26 52.97 67.99
CA SER A 36 78.21 52.61 69.41
C SER A 36 76.77 52.43 69.92
N GLU A 37 75.87 53.35 69.57
CA GLU A 37 74.44 53.29 69.94
C GLU A 37 73.77 52.04 69.35
N LEU A 38 74.02 51.76 68.07
CA LEU A 38 73.47 50.58 67.40
C LEU A 38 74.03 49.27 67.99
N GLY A 39 75.32 49.23 68.32
CA GLY A 39 75.93 48.07 68.98
C GLY A 39 75.33 47.81 70.37
N SER A 40 75.19 48.87 71.17
CA SER A 40 74.58 48.80 72.50
C SER A 40 73.10 48.40 72.42
N ALA A 41 72.37 48.89 71.42
CA ALA A 41 70.99 48.49 71.15
C ALA A 41 70.89 47.00 70.78
N ALA A 42 71.81 46.49 69.97
CA ALA A 42 71.86 45.06 69.62
C ALA A 42 72.11 44.19 70.86
N GLU A 43 73.09 44.55 71.69
CA GLU A 43 73.41 43.84 72.93
C GLU A 43 72.25 43.87 73.93
N SER A 44 71.61 45.03 74.11
CA SER A 44 70.45 45.20 74.97
C SER A 44 69.27 44.34 74.50
N PHE A 45 68.97 44.39 73.19
CA PHE A 45 67.88 43.61 72.61
C PHE A 45 68.16 42.09 72.71
N SER A 46 69.40 41.66 72.48
CA SER A 46 69.82 40.27 72.67
C SER A 46 69.71 39.83 74.13
N SER A 47 69.99 40.72 75.08
CA SER A 47 69.86 40.43 76.52
C SER A 47 68.40 40.29 76.95
N VAL A 48 67.52 41.19 76.50
CA VAL A 48 66.07 41.11 76.82
C VAL A 48 65.46 39.83 76.27
N THR A 49 65.79 39.49 75.02
CA THR A 49 65.26 38.29 74.35
C THR A 49 65.78 36.99 74.97
N SER A 50 67.06 36.92 75.37
CA SER A 50 67.60 35.73 76.05
C SER A 50 67.03 35.55 77.47
N ASN A 51 66.85 36.64 78.22
CA ASN A 51 66.24 36.60 79.55
C ASN A 51 64.76 36.19 79.52
N LEU A 52 64.02 36.53 78.46
CA LEU A 52 62.62 36.13 78.30
C LEU A 52 62.45 34.62 78.14
N VAL A 53 63.38 33.94 77.46
CA VAL A 53 63.40 32.47 77.32
C VAL A 53 63.89 31.78 78.59
N GLY A 54 64.81 32.40 79.33
CA GLY A 54 65.35 31.85 80.58
C GLY A 54 64.47 32.07 81.83
N GLY A 55 63.42 32.89 81.73
CA GLY A 55 62.60 33.34 82.85
C GLY A 55 61.40 32.43 83.19
N ALA A 56 60.33 33.04 83.73
CA ALA A 56 59.12 32.34 84.15
C ALA A 56 58.22 31.87 82.99
N TRP A 57 58.38 32.44 81.78
CA TRP A 57 57.61 32.09 80.59
C TRP A 57 58.38 31.09 79.72
N GLN A 58 58.34 29.82 80.10
CA GLN A 58 59.02 28.73 79.39
C GLN A 58 58.01 27.92 78.55
N GLY A 59 58.33 27.66 77.29
CA GLY A 59 57.53 26.79 76.42
C GLY A 59 57.65 27.14 74.93
N PRO A 60 56.92 26.42 74.05
CA PRO A 60 57.00 26.60 72.60
C PRO A 60 56.77 28.05 72.13
N ALA A 61 55.91 28.80 72.84
CA ALA A 61 55.63 30.19 72.52
C ALA A 61 56.81 31.14 72.78
N SER A 62 57.55 30.98 73.89
CA SER A 62 58.68 31.84 74.20
C SER A 62 59.91 31.52 73.34
N THR A 63 60.13 30.24 73.02
CA THR A 63 61.16 29.83 72.06
C THR A 63 60.89 30.37 70.65
N ALA A 64 59.63 30.34 70.19
CA ALA A 64 59.25 30.91 68.89
C ALA A 64 59.44 32.44 68.85
N MET A 65 59.13 33.13 69.96
CA MET A 65 59.31 34.57 70.08
C MET A 65 60.79 34.98 70.01
N ALA A 66 61.68 34.25 70.69
CA ALA A 66 63.12 34.49 70.60
C ALA A 66 63.70 34.21 69.20
N ALA A 67 63.23 33.15 68.54
CA ALA A 67 63.64 32.84 67.16
C ALA A 67 63.20 33.94 66.18
N ALA A 68 62.02 34.53 66.37
CA ALA A 68 61.53 35.65 65.56
C ALA A 68 62.30 36.96 65.81
N ALA A 69 62.87 37.14 67.00
CA ALA A 69 63.58 38.35 67.39
C ALA A 69 65.07 38.35 66.97
N ALA A 70 65.70 37.17 66.84
CA ALA A 70 67.12 37.04 66.48
C ALA A 70 67.55 37.79 65.19
N PRO A 71 66.75 37.82 64.10
CA PRO A 71 67.11 38.56 62.89
C PRO A 71 67.29 40.07 63.12
N TYR A 72 66.49 40.66 64.01
CA TYR A 72 66.57 42.10 64.30
C TYR A 72 67.85 42.47 65.05
N SER A 73 68.29 41.63 66.01
CA SER A 73 69.58 41.78 66.70
C SER A 73 70.77 41.66 65.73
N GLY A 74 70.71 40.69 64.81
CA GLY A 74 71.71 40.52 63.77
C GLY A 74 71.80 41.72 62.82
N TRP A 75 70.65 42.29 62.45
CA TRP A 75 70.60 43.51 61.63
C TRP A 75 71.21 44.72 62.34
N LEU A 76 70.89 44.94 63.62
CA LEU A 76 71.47 46.05 64.41
C LEU A 76 72.99 45.93 64.51
N SER A 77 73.52 44.73 64.71
CA SER A 77 74.97 44.48 64.79
C SER A 77 75.69 44.73 63.45
N ALA A 78 75.06 44.35 62.33
CA ALA A 78 75.59 44.63 60.99
C ALA A 78 75.56 46.14 60.68
N ALA A 79 74.47 46.83 61.05
CA ALA A 79 74.35 48.28 60.88
C ALA A 79 75.40 49.05 61.70
N ALA A 80 75.69 48.60 62.93
CA ALA A 80 76.76 49.16 63.76
C ALA A 80 78.14 49.06 63.08
N THR A 81 78.44 47.90 62.48
CA THR A 81 79.71 47.67 61.76
C THR A 81 79.84 48.55 60.52
N GLN A 82 78.73 48.81 59.82
CA GLN A 82 78.75 49.68 58.65
C GLN A 82 78.89 51.16 59.02
N ALA A 83 78.24 51.60 60.11
CA ALA A 83 78.39 52.95 60.64
C ALA A 83 79.84 53.24 61.05
N SER A 84 80.53 52.30 61.70
CA SER A 84 81.95 52.46 62.03
C SER A 84 82.84 52.45 60.78
N GLY A 85 82.50 51.66 59.76
CA GLY A 85 83.13 51.71 58.44
C GLY A 85 83.01 53.09 57.77
N ALA A 86 81.82 53.71 57.82
CA ALA A 86 81.59 55.06 57.28
C ALA A 86 82.41 56.13 58.02
N ALA A 87 82.51 56.04 59.35
CA ALA A 87 83.36 56.92 60.14
C ALA A 87 84.84 56.82 59.74
N ALA A 88 85.34 55.61 59.51
CA ALA A 88 86.71 55.39 59.07
C ALA A 88 86.99 56.03 57.70
N GLN A 89 86.06 55.91 56.74
CA GLN A 89 86.23 56.52 55.42
C GLN A 89 86.15 58.05 55.46
N ALA A 90 85.28 58.62 56.29
CA ALA A 90 85.23 60.07 56.50
C ALA A 90 86.57 60.63 57.05
N LYS A 91 87.20 59.92 58.00
CA LYS A 91 88.55 60.27 58.51
C LYS A 91 89.62 60.17 57.43
N ALA A 92 89.53 59.19 56.53
CA ALA A 92 90.45 59.04 55.41
C ALA A 92 90.35 60.21 54.41
N VAL A 93 89.13 60.65 54.07
CA VAL A 93 88.91 61.83 53.21
C VAL A 93 89.43 63.11 53.86
N ALA A 94 89.18 63.30 55.17
CA ALA A 94 89.72 64.43 55.92
C ALA A 94 91.25 64.46 55.89
N SER A 95 91.90 63.30 56.07
CA SER A 95 93.36 63.16 56.01
C SER A 95 93.93 63.46 54.61
N ALA A 96 93.21 63.05 53.56
CA ALA A 96 93.58 63.36 52.18
C ALA A 96 93.48 64.87 51.89
N PHE A 97 92.47 65.55 52.42
CA PHE A 97 92.33 67.01 52.32
C PHE A 97 93.49 67.73 53.02
N GLU A 98 93.81 67.39 54.26
CA GLU A 98 94.90 68.04 55.00
C GLU A 98 96.27 67.84 54.32
N SER A 99 96.49 66.65 53.75
CA SER A 99 97.70 66.36 52.97
C SER A 99 97.78 67.24 51.72
N ALA A 100 96.67 67.47 51.05
CA ALA A 100 96.59 68.32 49.87
C ALA A 100 96.73 69.81 50.20
N LEU A 101 96.09 70.27 51.28
CA LEU A 101 96.20 71.65 51.78
C LEU A 101 97.65 72.01 52.11
N SER A 102 98.37 71.09 52.75
CA SER A 102 99.80 71.25 53.08
C SER A 102 100.71 71.28 51.85
N ALA A 103 100.39 70.49 50.82
CA ALA A 103 101.19 70.40 49.60
C ALA A 103 100.90 71.50 48.57
N THR A 104 99.74 72.16 48.66
CA THR A 104 99.32 73.23 47.75
C THR A 104 100.06 74.53 48.08
N VAL A 105 100.47 75.27 47.05
CA VAL A 105 101.15 76.55 47.21
C VAL A 105 100.21 77.54 47.89
N HIS A 106 100.72 78.32 48.84
CA HIS A 106 99.89 79.30 49.53
C HIS A 106 99.55 80.49 48.60
N PRO A 107 98.30 80.99 48.54
CA PRO A 107 97.90 82.07 47.63
C PRO A 107 98.76 83.34 47.71
N VAL A 108 99.28 83.67 48.90
CA VAL A 108 100.18 84.82 49.11
C VAL A 108 101.51 84.66 48.35
N VAL A 109 102.03 83.44 48.21
CA VAL A 109 103.28 83.17 47.47
C VAL A 109 103.05 83.38 45.98
N VAL A 110 101.92 82.87 45.45
CA VAL A 110 101.51 83.10 44.06
C VAL A 110 101.33 84.61 43.80
N ALA A 111 100.61 85.32 44.67
CA ALA A 111 100.39 86.76 44.55
C ALA A 111 101.68 87.58 44.65
N ALA A 112 102.62 87.20 45.54
CA ALA A 112 103.92 87.83 45.67
C ALA A 112 104.77 87.65 44.40
N ASN A 113 104.77 86.45 43.82
CA ASN A 113 105.44 86.18 42.54
C ASN A 113 104.86 87.05 41.41
N ARG A 114 103.53 87.09 41.25
CA ARG A 114 102.88 87.93 40.23
C ARG A 114 103.15 89.42 40.44
N SER A 115 103.16 89.89 41.68
CA SER A 115 103.47 91.29 42.00
C SER A 115 104.94 91.64 41.69
N SER A 116 105.87 90.75 42.02
CA SER A 116 107.28 90.89 41.68
C SER A 116 107.50 90.88 40.16
N PHE A 117 106.84 89.95 39.45
CA PHE A 117 106.86 89.89 37.99
C PHE A 117 106.42 91.21 37.36
N VAL A 118 105.30 91.79 37.80
CA VAL A 118 104.82 93.09 37.31
C VAL A 118 105.82 94.21 37.59
N GLN A 119 106.43 94.26 38.78
CA GLN A 119 107.46 95.26 39.11
C GLN A 119 108.71 95.11 38.23
N LEU A 120 109.15 93.88 37.98
CA LEU A 120 110.29 93.59 37.11
C LEU A 120 110.01 94.01 35.67
N VAL A 121 108.80 93.73 35.16
CA VAL A 121 108.36 94.15 33.82
C VAL A 121 108.28 95.67 33.71
N MET A 122 107.65 96.35 34.68
CA MET A 122 107.50 97.81 34.67
C MET A 122 108.84 98.56 34.72
N SER A 123 109.85 97.95 35.35
CA SER A 123 111.20 98.52 35.40
C SER A 123 112.11 98.09 34.25
N ASN A 124 111.65 97.24 33.32
CA ASN A 124 112.46 96.63 32.25
C ASN A 124 112.64 97.49 30.98
N LEU A 125 112.89 98.79 31.13
CA LEU A 125 112.89 99.73 29.99
C LEU A 125 113.88 99.38 28.86
N PHE A 126 114.99 98.70 29.18
CA PHE A 126 116.04 98.32 28.22
C PHE A 126 116.25 96.81 28.11
N GLY A 127 115.36 95.99 28.68
CA GLY A 127 115.56 94.54 28.74
C GLY A 127 116.51 94.06 29.84
N GLN A 128 116.95 94.96 30.73
CA GLN A 128 117.93 94.67 31.78
C GLN A 128 117.46 93.65 32.84
N ASN A 129 116.14 93.48 33.00
CA ASN A 129 115.52 92.55 33.94
C ASN A 129 115.09 91.23 33.28
N ALA A 130 115.38 90.98 31.99
CA ALA A 130 114.90 89.79 31.29
C ALA A 130 115.23 88.45 32.01
N PRO A 131 116.43 88.22 32.58
CA PRO A 131 116.70 87.00 33.34
C PRO A 131 115.87 86.86 34.61
N ALA A 132 115.58 87.97 35.30
CA ALA A 132 114.77 87.98 36.52
C ALA A 132 113.27 87.75 36.21
N ILE A 133 112.79 88.25 35.07
CA ILE A 133 111.43 88.00 34.57
C ILE A 133 111.27 86.50 34.25
N ALA A 134 112.22 85.90 33.53
CA ALA A 134 112.19 84.48 33.20
C ALA A 134 112.26 83.58 34.46
N ALA A 135 113.05 83.97 35.48
CA ALA A 135 113.07 83.28 36.76
C ALA A 135 111.72 83.36 37.48
N ALA A 136 111.09 84.54 37.52
CA ALA A 136 109.78 84.71 38.11
C ALA A 136 108.69 83.89 37.40
N GLU A 137 108.73 83.80 36.06
CA GLU A 137 107.82 82.92 35.30
C GLU A 137 108.12 81.43 35.56
N SER A 138 109.38 81.03 35.65
CA SER A 138 109.73 79.64 35.99
C SER A 138 109.28 79.24 37.40
N ASP A 139 109.37 80.15 38.37
CA ASP A 139 108.86 79.93 39.73
C ASP A 139 107.34 79.77 39.72
N TYR A 140 106.64 80.55 38.88
CA TYR A 140 105.18 80.44 38.73
C TYR A 140 104.75 79.11 38.11
N GLU A 141 105.47 78.61 37.11
CA GLU A 141 105.22 77.28 36.52
C GLU A 141 105.52 76.14 37.52
N GLN A 142 106.53 76.29 38.39
CA GLN A 142 106.76 75.34 39.47
C GLN A 142 105.61 75.34 40.49
N MET A 143 105.07 76.52 40.81
CA MET A 143 103.89 76.63 41.67
C MET A 143 102.68 75.92 41.05
N TRP A 144 102.48 76.06 39.73
CA TRP A 144 101.44 75.35 39.01
C TRP A 144 101.58 73.83 39.09
N ALA A 145 102.79 73.31 38.86
CA ALA A 145 103.05 71.88 38.92
C ALA A 145 102.84 71.30 40.34
N ALA A 146 103.23 72.03 41.38
CA ALA A 146 103.02 71.63 42.77
C ALA A 146 101.52 71.54 43.13
N ASP A 147 100.75 72.56 42.75
CA ASP A 147 99.30 72.59 42.96
C ASP A 147 98.58 71.44 42.23
N VAL A 148 98.97 71.15 40.99
CA VAL A 148 98.41 70.02 40.23
C VAL A 148 98.72 68.69 40.93
N SER A 149 99.96 68.48 41.38
CA SER A 149 100.36 67.26 42.08
C SER A 149 99.58 67.05 43.39
N ALA A 150 99.36 68.13 44.16
CA ALA A 150 98.57 68.09 45.38
C ALA A 150 97.11 67.66 45.10
N MET A 151 96.51 68.21 44.05
CA MET A 151 95.13 67.88 43.66
C MET A 151 94.96 66.46 43.10
N VAL A 152 95.96 65.92 42.39
CA VAL A 152 95.97 64.51 41.97
C VAL A 152 95.96 63.60 43.20
N GLY A 153 96.82 63.88 44.19
CA GLY A 153 96.86 63.14 45.45
C GLY A 153 95.54 63.21 46.21
N TYR A 154 94.93 64.39 46.30
CA TYR A 154 93.63 64.58 46.94
C TYR A 154 92.53 63.76 46.28
N HIS A 155 92.41 63.86 44.95
CA HIS A 155 91.40 63.13 44.18
C HIS A 155 91.57 61.61 44.34
N GLY A 156 92.81 61.11 44.29
CA GLY A 156 93.11 59.68 44.49
C GLY A 156 92.70 59.19 45.87
N GLY A 157 93.09 59.91 46.93
CA GLY A 157 92.76 59.55 48.31
C GLY A 157 91.26 59.60 48.60
N ALA A 158 90.58 60.67 48.16
CA ALA A 158 89.15 60.82 48.37
C ALA A 158 88.31 59.79 47.60
N SER A 159 88.70 59.47 46.36
CA SER A 159 88.00 58.48 45.53
C SER A 159 88.15 57.05 46.09
N ALA A 160 89.33 56.70 46.60
CA ALA A 160 89.56 55.40 47.23
C ALA A 160 88.70 55.21 48.49
N ALA A 161 88.63 56.23 49.35
CA ALA A 161 87.79 56.19 50.55
C ALA A 161 86.29 56.08 50.22
N ALA A 162 85.84 56.73 49.14
CA ALA A 162 84.45 56.63 48.69
C ALA A 162 84.08 55.24 48.14
N ALA A 163 85.03 54.51 47.55
CA ALA A 163 84.79 53.17 46.98
C ALA A 163 84.53 52.10 48.04
N GLU A 164 85.06 52.28 49.26
CA GLU A 164 84.91 51.34 50.39
C GLU A 164 83.57 51.50 51.14
N LEU A 165 82.72 52.45 50.74
CA LEU A 165 81.38 52.63 51.32
C LEU A 165 80.37 51.68 50.66
N THR A 166 79.98 50.63 51.38
CA THR A 166 78.92 49.70 50.93
C THR A 166 77.58 50.41 50.76
N SER A 167 76.88 50.13 49.66
CA SER A 167 75.60 50.77 49.33
C SER A 167 74.41 50.23 50.15
N LEU A 168 73.52 51.12 50.60
CA LEU A 168 72.30 50.77 51.36
C LEU A 168 71.38 49.73 50.66
N PRO A 169 71.26 49.70 49.31
CA PRO A 169 70.47 48.68 48.60
C PRO A 169 71.01 47.24 48.71
N GLN A 170 72.34 47.07 48.83
CA GLN A 170 72.93 45.72 49.00
C GLN A 170 72.62 45.12 50.38
N LEU A 171 72.36 45.97 51.39
CA LEU A 171 71.96 45.53 52.72
C LEU A 171 70.51 45.02 52.78
N LEU A 172 69.62 45.53 51.92
CA LEU A 172 68.22 45.08 51.85
C LEU A 172 68.07 43.70 51.17
N GLN A 173 69.02 43.31 50.32
CA GLN A 173 68.95 42.05 49.56
C GLN A 173 69.32 40.80 50.37
N SER A 174 69.96 40.93 51.55
CA SER A 174 70.34 39.79 52.39
C SER A 174 69.27 39.36 53.41
N LEU A 175 68.16 40.11 53.56
CA LEU A 175 67.04 39.78 54.46
C LEU A 175 66.19 38.53 54.08
N PRO A 176 65.90 38.21 52.80
CA PRO A 176 64.89 37.19 52.47
C PRO A 176 65.30 35.73 52.76
N ALA A 177 66.60 35.42 52.86
CA ALA A 177 67.09 34.04 52.96
C ALA A 177 66.87 33.40 54.35
N GLN A 178 66.64 34.21 55.39
CA GLN A 178 66.47 33.72 56.77
C GLN A 178 65.00 33.52 57.19
N VAL A 179 64.04 34.13 56.47
CA VAL A 179 62.60 34.11 56.81
C VAL A 179 61.89 32.86 56.28
N SER A 180 62.37 32.27 55.18
CA SER A 180 61.74 31.11 54.53
C SER A 180 61.80 29.82 55.36
N ALA A 181 62.75 29.69 56.29
CA ALA A 181 62.88 28.52 57.17
C ALA A 181 61.96 28.56 58.42
N GLN A 182 61.36 29.71 58.75
CA GLN A 182 60.60 29.91 60.01
C GLN A 182 59.08 29.91 59.84
N LEU A 183 58.56 29.76 58.61
CA LEU A 183 57.11 29.77 58.34
C LEU A 183 56.44 28.39 58.42
N SER A 184 57.19 27.29 58.55
CA SER A 184 56.64 25.95 58.74
C SER A 184 56.09 25.78 60.16
N GLY A 185 54.76 25.70 60.34
CA GLY A 185 54.12 25.35 61.63
C GLY A 185 53.20 26.39 62.26
N ILE A 186 52.97 27.54 61.61
CA ILE A 186 52.03 28.54 62.13
C ILE A 186 50.61 27.99 62.06
N ASN A 187 49.95 27.84 63.22
CA ASN A 187 48.50 27.66 63.33
C ASN A 187 47.91 28.84 64.10
N LEU A 188 46.81 29.43 63.60
CA LEU A 188 46.11 30.57 64.20
C LEU A 188 44.81 30.12 64.85
N GLY A 189 44.81 29.92 66.17
CA GLY A 189 43.67 29.49 66.99
C GLY A 189 44.00 28.27 67.87
N LEU A 190 43.08 27.86 68.75
CA LEU A 190 43.35 26.88 69.81
C LEU A 190 43.13 25.43 69.35
N GLY A 191 43.99 24.50 69.79
CA GLY A 191 43.79 23.06 69.59
C GLY A 191 44.03 22.55 68.16
N ASN A 192 44.81 23.28 67.35
CA ASN A 192 45.19 22.83 66.01
C ASN A 192 46.41 21.87 66.07
N ILE A 193 46.36 20.77 65.30
CA ILE A 193 47.42 19.77 65.13
C ILE A 193 47.79 19.72 63.64
N GLY A 194 49.03 20.04 63.27
CA GLY A 194 49.50 20.14 61.88
C GLY A 194 50.05 21.53 61.53
N ASN A 195 50.02 21.96 60.26
CA ASN A 195 50.59 23.24 59.79
C ASN A 195 49.55 24.13 59.08
N PHE A 196 49.70 25.47 59.17
CA PHE A 196 48.92 26.47 58.43
C PHE A 196 47.39 26.43 58.65
N ASN A 197 46.94 25.98 59.82
CA ASN A 197 45.52 26.00 60.14
C ASN A 197 45.08 27.37 60.67
N LEU A 198 43.91 27.85 60.25
CA LEU A 198 43.23 29.07 60.72
C LEU A 198 41.91 28.68 61.39
N GLY A 199 41.66 29.14 62.62
CA GLY A 199 40.53 28.73 63.47
C GLY A 199 40.94 27.70 64.53
N SER A 200 39.99 26.96 65.11
CA SER A 200 40.26 26.11 66.31
C SER A 200 39.91 24.63 66.10
N GLY A 201 40.65 23.74 66.75
CA GLY A 201 40.35 22.30 66.80
C GLY A 201 40.60 21.54 65.49
N ASN A 202 41.43 22.06 64.59
CA ASN A 202 41.72 21.39 63.31
C ASN A 202 42.86 20.37 63.44
N THR A 203 42.71 19.18 62.87
CA THR A 203 43.74 18.14 62.81
C THR A 203 44.12 17.85 61.35
N GLY A 204 45.33 18.20 60.92
CA GLY A 204 45.84 18.12 59.55
C GLY A 204 46.43 19.47 59.09
N ASN A 205 46.64 19.67 57.79
CA ASN A 205 47.31 20.87 57.27
C ASN A 205 46.37 21.80 56.50
N THR A 206 46.61 23.12 56.58
CA THR A 206 45.99 24.14 55.73
C THR A 206 44.46 24.18 55.83
N ASN A 207 43.89 23.93 57.01
CA ASN A 207 42.44 24.04 57.22
C ASN A 207 42.06 25.45 57.69
N ALA A 208 40.95 25.99 57.21
CA ALA A 208 40.38 27.27 57.63
C ALA A 208 38.96 27.08 58.19
N GLY A 209 38.76 27.34 59.48
CA GLY A 209 37.50 27.16 60.21
C GLY A 209 37.68 26.31 61.47
N THR A 210 36.65 25.58 61.92
CA THR A 210 36.68 24.91 63.23
C THR A 210 36.42 23.40 63.16
N GLY A 211 37.20 22.61 63.88
CA GLY A 211 36.91 21.19 64.09
C GLY A 211 37.09 20.32 62.84
N ASN A 212 37.95 20.71 61.89
CA ASN A 212 38.21 19.91 60.70
C ASN A 212 39.25 18.80 60.98
N THR A 213 39.04 17.61 60.46
CA THR A 213 39.99 16.48 60.51
C THR A 213 40.39 16.09 59.09
N GLY A 214 41.69 16.11 58.77
CA GLY A 214 42.25 16.03 57.42
C GLY A 214 42.80 17.39 56.95
N SER A 215 43.07 17.57 55.65
CA SER A 215 43.83 18.72 55.14
C SER A 215 43.08 19.52 54.07
N TYR A 216 43.40 20.81 53.93
CA TYR A 216 42.83 21.72 52.93
C TYR A 216 41.32 21.94 53.02
N ASN A 217 40.74 21.83 54.22
CA ASN A 217 39.30 22.04 54.41
C ASN A 217 39.00 23.51 54.75
N LEU A 218 37.94 24.07 54.15
CA LEU A 218 37.39 25.39 54.43
C LEU A 218 35.98 25.26 55.03
N GLY A 219 35.76 25.81 56.22
CA GLY A 219 34.52 25.73 56.99
C GLY A 219 34.67 24.85 58.23
N SER A 220 33.59 24.23 58.72
CA SER A 220 33.58 23.62 60.05
C SER A 220 33.14 22.15 60.07
N GLY A 221 33.78 21.35 60.92
CA GLY A 221 33.38 19.96 61.18
C GLY A 221 33.57 19.02 59.99
N ASN A 222 34.48 19.34 59.06
CA ASN A 222 34.74 18.48 57.91
C ASN A 222 35.73 17.36 58.28
N THR A 223 35.48 16.14 57.81
CA THR A 223 36.38 14.99 57.95
C THR A 223 36.80 14.51 56.56
N GLY A 224 38.10 14.55 56.23
CA GLY A 224 38.66 14.26 54.91
C GLY A 224 39.47 15.43 54.35
N THR A 225 39.65 15.49 53.03
CA THR A 225 40.51 16.53 52.40
C THR A 225 39.77 17.37 51.38
N VAL A 226 40.18 18.64 51.21
CA VAL A 226 39.66 19.54 50.15
C VAL A 226 38.13 19.73 50.22
N ASN A 227 37.56 19.81 51.42
CA ASN A 227 36.13 20.10 51.58
C ASN A 227 35.89 21.60 51.78
N VAL A 228 34.83 22.14 51.19
CA VAL A 228 34.38 23.53 51.37
C VAL A 228 32.95 23.54 51.90
N GLY A 229 32.71 24.12 53.07
CA GLY A 229 31.42 24.18 53.75
C GLY A 229 31.44 23.48 55.11
N ALA A 230 30.31 22.95 55.58
CA ALA A 230 30.20 22.43 56.95
C ALA A 230 29.74 20.97 57.03
N GLY A 231 30.33 20.20 57.94
CA GLY A 231 29.87 18.85 58.29
C GLY A 231 30.00 17.82 57.17
N ASN A 232 30.96 17.99 56.25
CA ASN A 232 31.21 17.00 55.21
C ASN A 232 32.09 15.86 55.74
N SER A 233 31.82 14.63 55.32
CA SER A 233 32.63 13.45 55.66
C SER A 233 32.98 12.69 54.38
N GLY A 234 34.28 12.66 54.05
CA GLY A 234 34.84 12.31 52.74
C GLY A 234 35.67 13.46 52.16
N SER A 235 36.14 13.36 50.92
CA SER A 235 37.06 14.34 50.31
C SER A 235 36.49 15.02 49.07
N GLY A 236 36.89 16.26 48.81
CA GLY A 236 36.55 17.01 47.59
C GLY A 236 35.11 17.52 47.54
N ASN A 237 34.41 17.62 48.67
CA ASN A 237 33.01 18.06 48.68
C ASN A 237 32.89 19.59 48.77
N ILE A 238 31.94 20.18 48.04
CA ILE A 238 31.58 21.60 48.10
C ILE A 238 30.11 21.71 48.54
N GLY A 239 29.86 22.43 49.63
CA GLY A 239 28.57 22.55 50.30
C GLY A 239 28.59 21.91 51.69
N SER A 240 27.43 21.51 52.23
CA SER A 240 27.31 21.10 53.63
C SER A 240 26.58 19.77 53.80
N GLY A 241 26.99 19.01 54.81
CA GLY A 241 26.35 17.75 55.21
C GLY A 241 26.50 16.62 54.20
N ASN A 242 27.53 16.64 53.36
CA ASN A 242 27.76 15.57 52.38
C ASN A 242 28.52 14.39 52.99
N PHE A 243 28.13 13.16 52.66
CA PHE A 243 28.78 11.91 53.06
C PHE A 243 29.24 11.13 51.83
N GLY A 244 30.55 10.98 51.66
CA GLY A 244 31.22 10.47 50.46
C GLY A 244 32.11 11.52 49.81
N ASN A 245 32.56 11.31 48.57
CA ASN A 245 33.59 12.13 47.91
C ASN A 245 33.06 12.89 46.68
N TYR A 246 33.67 14.04 46.39
CA TYR A 246 33.43 14.84 45.17
C TYR A 246 31.96 15.25 44.95
N ASN A 247 31.22 15.52 46.02
CA ASN A 247 29.85 16.02 45.93
C ASN A 247 29.81 17.54 45.91
N PHE A 248 29.00 18.11 45.02
CA PHE A 248 28.72 19.55 44.95
C PHE A 248 27.24 19.79 45.29
N GLY A 249 26.97 20.42 46.43
CA GLY A 249 25.63 20.72 46.93
C GLY A 249 25.45 20.38 48.41
N PHE A 250 24.21 20.23 48.85
CA PHE A 250 23.87 20.02 50.27
C PHE A 250 23.25 18.63 50.50
N GLY A 251 23.66 17.96 51.58
CA GLY A 251 23.00 16.76 52.09
C GLY A 251 23.06 15.53 51.18
N ASN A 252 24.11 15.38 50.37
CA ASN A 252 24.29 14.17 49.56
C ASN A 252 24.82 13.01 50.42
N GLY A 253 24.28 11.82 50.23
CA GLY A 253 24.49 10.66 51.09
C GLY A 253 23.63 10.68 52.35
N SER A 254 23.47 9.53 53.00
CA SER A 254 22.75 9.44 54.27
C SER A 254 23.74 9.32 55.43
N ALA A 255 24.07 10.46 56.05
CA ALA A 255 24.86 10.48 57.29
C ALA A 255 24.01 10.27 58.57
N TRP A 256 22.67 10.43 58.48
CA TRP A 256 21.76 10.37 59.63
C TRP A 256 20.42 9.70 59.31
N SER A 257 20.05 8.77 60.18
CA SER A 257 18.85 7.92 60.16
C SER A 257 17.56 8.73 60.16
N ARG A 258 16.79 8.67 59.06
CA ARG A 258 15.34 8.95 59.10
C ARG A 258 14.59 7.83 58.38
N PRO A 259 13.57 7.24 59.02
CA PRO A 259 12.79 6.16 58.43
C PRO A 259 11.91 6.72 57.31
N LEU A 260 12.09 6.21 56.10
CA LEU A 260 11.03 6.20 55.11
C LEU A 260 10.37 4.84 55.20
N GLY A 261 9.18 4.78 55.80
CA GLY A 261 8.23 3.68 55.65
C GLY A 261 8.68 2.27 56.07
N GLY A 262 8.49 1.93 57.35
CA GLY A 262 7.78 0.68 57.71
C GLY A 262 8.36 -0.71 57.47
N ASP A 263 9.60 -0.94 57.00
CA ASP A 263 10.08 -2.31 56.71
C ASP A 263 11.44 -2.72 57.30
N GLY A 264 11.84 -2.17 58.46
CA GLY A 264 12.67 -2.89 59.43
C GLY A 264 13.99 -3.54 58.98
N SER A 265 14.63 -3.11 57.88
CA SER A 265 15.85 -3.74 57.35
C SER A 265 17.04 -2.77 57.21
N THR A 266 18.03 -2.98 58.07
CA THR A 266 19.45 -2.57 57.98
C THR A 266 19.79 -1.14 57.53
N HIS A 267 20.13 -0.31 58.51
CA HIS A 267 20.77 0.98 58.35
C HIS A 267 22.13 0.88 57.64
N ILE A 268 22.19 1.24 56.36
CA ILE A 268 23.44 1.48 55.66
C ILE A 268 23.61 2.99 55.50
N SER A 269 24.52 3.57 56.27
CA SER A 269 25.14 4.84 55.89
C SER A 269 25.81 4.61 54.53
N THR A 270 25.24 5.19 53.47
CA THR A 270 25.74 4.98 52.10
C THR A 270 26.58 6.17 51.68
N PRO A 271 27.93 6.06 51.65
CA PRO A 271 28.77 7.08 51.06
C PRO A 271 28.33 7.26 49.60
N SER A 272 28.06 8.49 49.23
CA SER A 272 27.59 8.86 47.90
C SER A 272 28.67 9.70 47.24
N ASN A 273 29.08 9.35 46.02
CA ASN A 273 30.18 10.01 45.34
C ASN A 273 29.71 10.72 44.06
N TYR A 274 30.39 11.79 43.69
CA TYR A 274 30.21 12.48 42.41
C TYR A 274 28.79 13.01 42.15
N ASN A 275 28.07 13.44 43.17
CA ASN A 275 26.76 14.06 43.00
C ASN A 275 26.86 15.57 42.78
N LEU A 276 26.09 16.10 41.83
CA LEU A 276 25.93 17.53 41.61
C LEU A 276 24.46 17.91 41.86
N GLY A 277 24.17 18.55 42.99
CA GLY A 277 22.84 18.93 43.45
C GLY A 277 22.58 18.54 44.90
N ASN A 278 21.32 18.49 45.33
CA ASN A 278 20.95 18.42 46.74
C ASN A 278 20.25 17.12 47.13
N GLY A 279 20.57 16.56 48.30
CA GLY A 279 19.77 15.49 48.91
C GLY A 279 19.78 14.16 48.16
N ASN A 280 20.81 13.87 47.36
CA ASN A 280 20.88 12.61 46.62
C ASN A 280 21.44 11.48 47.49
N VAL A 281 20.88 10.29 47.41
CA VAL A 281 21.35 9.06 48.07
C VAL A 281 21.75 8.05 47.00
N GLY A 282 23.05 7.73 46.90
CA GLY A 282 23.65 6.99 45.78
C GLY A 282 24.61 7.88 44.98
N SER A 283 25.36 7.29 44.04
CA SER A 283 26.48 7.99 43.35
C SER A 283 26.14 8.46 41.93
N TYR A 284 26.89 9.44 41.40
CA TYR A 284 26.77 9.95 40.02
C TYR A 284 25.41 10.58 39.68
N ASN A 285 24.73 11.17 40.64
CA ASN A 285 23.46 11.85 40.43
C ASN A 285 23.66 13.34 40.07
N LEU A 286 22.95 13.81 39.06
CA LEU A 286 22.88 15.23 38.66
C LEU A 286 21.46 15.75 38.90
N GLY A 287 21.30 16.71 39.81
CA GLY A 287 20.01 17.26 40.24
C GLY A 287 19.70 16.92 41.70
N SER A 288 18.42 16.92 42.10
CA SER A 288 18.05 16.94 43.53
C SER A 288 17.11 15.81 43.95
N GLY A 289 17.35 15.25 45.14
CA GLY A 289 16.45 14.29 45.79
C GLY A 289 16.38 12.92 45.12
N ASN A 290 17.41 12.52 44.37
CA ASN A 290 17.44 11.20 43.73
C ASN A 290 17.85 10.11 44.72
N LEU A 291 17.18 8.96 44.69
CA LEU A 291 17.48 7.75 45.45
C LEU A 291 17.91 6.65 44.48
N GLY A 292 19.19 6.27 44.49
CA GLY A 292 19.83 5.35 43.54
C GLY A 292 21.02 6.03 42.84
N SER A 293 21.60 5.38 41.83
CA SER A 293 22.84 5.87 41.18
C SER A 293 22.63 6.24 39.71
N GLY A 294 23.38 7.23 39.22
CA GLY A 294 23.40 7.61 37.80
C GLY A 294 22.16 8.37 37.32
N ASN A 295 21.35 8.95 38.20
CA ASN A 295 20.15 9.68 37.80
C ASN A 295 20.47 11.12 37.39
N VAL A 296 19.81 11.61 36.35
CA VAL A 296 19.86 13.01 35.90
C VAL A 296 18.46 13.61 36.00
N GLY A 297 18.29 14.64 36.81
CA GLY A 297 17.02 15.30 37.10
C GLY A 297 16.68 15.22 38.59
N SER A 298 15.40 15.20 38.96
CA SER A 298 15.00 15.31 40.38
C SER A 298 13.96 14.28 40.82
N ALA A 299 14.03 13.89 42.09
CA ALA A 299 13.11 12.97 42.75
C ALA A 299 13.01 11.57 42.10
N ASN A 300 14.03 11.12 41.35
CA ASN A 300 14.03 9.78 40.78
C ASN A 300 14.37 8.73 41.86
N THR A 301 13.67 7.60 41.85
CA THR A 301 13.92 6.43 42.70
C THR A 301 14.31 5.23 41.83
N GLY A 302 15.49 4.66 42.04
CA GLY A 302 16.12 3.65 41.18
C GLY A 302 17.35 4.22 40.46
N SER A 303 17.89 3.52 39.46
CA SER A 303 19.18 3.84 38.83
C SER A 303 19.07 4.23 37.36
N SER A 304 19.97 5.10 36.90
CA SER A 304 20.12 5.50 35.49
C SER A 304 18.88 6.16 34.87
N ASN A 305 18.07 6.87 35.66
CA ASN A 305 16.90 7.59 35.16
C ASN A 305 17.26 9.01 34.69
N LEU A 306 16.69 9.45 33.57
CA LEU A 306 16.79 10.81 33.04
C LEU A 306 15.42 11.50 33.10
N GLY A 307 15.25 12.49 33.97
CA GLY A 307 14.04 13.31 34.08
C GLY A 307 13.56 13.43 35.52
N PHE A 308 12.24 13.46 35.74
CA PHE A 308 11.68 13.82 37.05
C PHE A 308 10.72 12.75 37.59
N ALA A 309 10.83 12.47 38.88
CA ALA A 309 9.91 11.59 39.62
C ALA A 309 9.73 10.19 39.04
N ASN A 310 10.73 9.66 38.33
CA ASN A 310 10.68 8.28 37.81
C ASN A 310 10.97 7.28 38.94
N VAL A 311 10.23 6.18 38.98
CA VAL A 311 10.38 5.06 39.91
C VAL A 311 10.73 3.80 39.12
N GLY A 312 11.88 3.20 39.40
CA GLY A 312 12.47 2.05 38.70
C GLY A 312 13.78 2.41 37.99
N ASN A 313 14.23 1.61 37.01
CA ASN A 313 15.56 1.79 36.41
C ASN A 313 15.48 2.16 34.91
N ASN A 314 16.47 2.93 34.43
CA ASN A 314 16.66 3.23 33.01
C ASN A 314 15.49 3.97 32.33
N ASN A 315 14.73 4.76 33.09
CA ASN A 315 13.60 5.52 32.55
C ASN A 315 14.05 6.88 32.01
N ILE A 316 13.45 7.34 30.92
CA ILE A 316 13.64 8.67 30.34
C ILE A 316 12.28 9.39 30.32
N GLY A 317 12.16 10.52 31.03
CA GLY A 317 10.98 11.38 31.02
C GLY A 317 10.43 11.67 32.42
N PHE A 318 9.11 11.71 32.58
CA PHE A 318 8.46 12.29 33.77
C PHE A 318 7.46 11.33 34.40
N GLY A 319 7.65 10.97 35.67
CA GLY A 319 6.67 10.23 36.47
C GLY A 319 6.41 8.80 35.99
N ASN A 320 7.37 8.14 35.33
CA ASN A 320 7.25 6.74 34.93
C ASN A 320 7.44 5.83 36.15
N ASN A 321 6.61 4.81 36.29
CA ASN A 321 6.65 3.82 37.35
C ASN A 321 6.82 2.42 36.74
N GLY A 322 8.07 1.99 36.61
CA GLY A 322 8.46 0.96 35.65
C GLY A 322 9.96 0.92 35.38
N SER A 323 10.45 0.04 34.51
CA SER A 323 11.86 0.02 34.09
C SER A 323 12.00 0.02 32.57
N GLY A 324 12.91 0.85 32.06
CA GLY A 324 13.20 0.98 30.63
C GLY A 324 12.18 1.81 29.85
N ASP A 325 11.43 2.69 30.51
CA ASP A 325 10.35 3.46 29.90
C ASP A 325 10.85 4.80 29.32
N ILE A 326 10.33 5.22 28.17
CA ILE A 326 10.63 6.53 27.53
C ILE A 326 9.32 7.30 27.36
N GLY A 327 9.01 8.22 28.28
CA GLY A 327 7.71 8.87 28.26
C GLY A 327 7.30 9.68 29.47
N ILE A 328 6.00 9.96 29.57
CA ILE A 328 5.39 10.70 30.68
C ILE A 328 4.34 9.79 31.33
N GLY A 329 4.41 9.50 32.63
CA GLY A 329 3.34 8.82 33.37
C GLY A 329 3.07 7.37 33.00
N LEU A 330 4.08 6.63 32.54
CA LEU A 330 3.99 5.21 32.19
C LEU A 330 3.97 4.32 33.45
N THR A 331 3.33 3.14 33.40
CA THR A 331 3.15 2.27 34.59
C THR A 331 3.55 0.80 34.38
N GLY A 332 4.15 0.47 33.22
CA GLY A 332 4.63 -0.87 32.86
C GLY A 332 6.16 -0.98 32.83
N ASN A 333 6.72 -1.83 31.96
CA ASN A 333 8.16 -1.89 31.70
C ASN A 333 8.38 -1.84 30.19
N ASN A 334 9.47 -1.18 29.75
CA ASN A 334 9.85 -1.02 28.35
C ASN A 334 8.78 -0.31 27.50
N GLU A 335 8.02 0.60 28.10
CA GLU A 335 6.97 1.38 27.43
C GLU A 335 7.55 2.67 26.80
N ILE A 336 6.99 3.11 25.67
CA ILE A 336 7.35 4.40 25.04
C ILE A 336 6.06 5.19 24.79
N GLY A 337 5.90 6.39 25.37
CA GLY A 337 4.70 7.22 25.13
C GLY A 337 4.26 8.17 26.26
N ILE A 338 2.95 8.45 26.32
CA ILE A 338 2.33 9.32 27.34
C ILE A 338 1.20 8.55 28.03
N GLY A 339 1.27 8.45 29.35
CA GLY A 339 0.32 7.83 30.27
C GLY A 339 -1.07 8.44 30.12
N GLY A 340 -2.07 7.57 29.91
CA GLY A 340 -3.44 7.94 29.53
C GLY A 340 -3.75 7.77 28.04
N LEU A 341 -2.74 7.66 27.16
CA LEU A 341 -2.90 7.30 25.74
C LEU A 341 -2.32 5.91 25.40
N ASN A 342 -1.80 5.22 26.41
CA ASN A 342 -1.41 3.82 26.39
C ASN A 342 -2.38 3.09 27.33
N PHE A 343 -3.47 2.53 26.80
CA PHE A 343 -4.43 1.73 27.58
C PHE A 343 -3.84 0.33 27.81
N ASN A 344 -2.86 0.33 28.71
CA ASN A 344 -2.29 -0.69 29.59
C ASN A 344 -2.88 -2.13 29.52
N THR A 345 -2.00 -3.13 29.42
CA THR A 345 -1.76 -4.13 30.50
C THR A 345 -0.98 -5.36 30.06
N SER A 346 -0.75 -5.64 28.76
CA SER A 346 0.13 -6.76 28.34
C SER A 346 0.50 -6.68 26.85
N SER A 347 1.81 -6.66 26.57
CA SER A 347 2.47 -7.05 25.30
C SER A 347 2.74 -5.97 24.24
N TRP A 348 4.01 -5.54 24.15
CA TRP A 348 4.74 -5.04 22.95
C TRP A 348 3.96 -4.21 21.91
N ASN A 349 3.22 -3.18 22.31
CA ASN A 349 2.71 -2.19 21.36
C ASN A 349 3.78 -1.12 21.07
N ILE A 350 3.95 -0.72 19.80
CA ILE A 350 4.89 0.33 19.39
C ILE A 350 4.09 1.44 18.67
N GLY A 351 4.04 2.65 19.26
CA GLY A 351 3.36 3.85 18.71
C GLY A 351 2.15 4.32 19.55
N PHE A 352 1.41 5.34 19.10
CA PHE A 352 0.43 6.05 19.94
C PHE A 352 -1.00 5.52 19.81
N GLY A 353 -1.72 5.35 20.93
CA GLY A 353 -3.16 5.05 20.94
C GLY A 353 -3.54 3.61 20.62
N ASN A 354 -2.57 2.69 20.57
CA ASN A 354 -2.87 1.27 20.35
C ASN A 354 -3.50 0.63 21.60
N SER A 355 -4.51 -0.22 21.40
CA SER A 355 -5.24 -0.99 22.41
C SER A 355 -5.16 -2.48 22.08
N GLY A 356 -4.84 -3.34 23.05
CA GLY A 356 -4.57 -4.77 22.85
C GLY A 356 -3.07 -5.12 22.87
N SER A 357 -2.58 -6.05 22.03
CA SER A 357 -1.22 -6.63 22.13
C SER A 357 -0.46 -6.81 20.81
N PHE A 358 0.86 -6.57 20.80
CA PHE A 358 1.74 -6.72 19.61
C PHE A 358 1.38 -5.83 18.41
N ASN A 359 0.79 -4.65 18.66
CA ASN A 359 0.41 -3.71 17.61
C ASN A 359 1.53 -2.71 17.31
N LEU A 360 1.91 -2.54 16.03
CA LEU A 360 2.91 -1.58 15.56
C LEU A 360 2.25 -0.48 14.73
N GLY A 361 2.14 0.74 15.28
CA GLY A 361 1.68 1.94 14.59
C GLY A 361 0.79 2.84 15.45
N LEU A 362 -0.30 3.37 14.92
CA LEU A 362 -1.12 4.39 15.58
C LEU A 362 -2.58 3.93 15.72
N ALA A 363 -3.20 4.08 16.89
CA ALA A 363 -4.63 3.85 17.11
C ALA A 363 -5.19 2.44 16.75
N ASN A 364 -4.34 1.40 16.67
CA ASN A 364 -4.79 0.03 16.37
C ASN A 364 -5.46 -0.60 17.60
N THR A 365 -6.61 -1.27 17.43
CA THR A 365 -7.39 -1.93 18.48
C THR A 365 -7.52 -3.42 18.18
N GLY A 366 -6.77 -4.28 18.88
CA GLY A 366 -6.63 -5.67 18.43
C GLY A 366 -5.35 -6.37 18.87
N SER A 367 -4.97 -7.41 18.14
CA SER A 367 -3.72 -8.14 18.37
C SER A 367 -2.93 -8.39 17.08
N PHE A 368 -1.62 -8.15 17.10
CA PHE A 368 -0.70 -8.35 15.95
C PHE A 368 -0.98 -7.44 14.74
N ASP A 369 -1.46 -6.22 14.97
CA ASP A 369 -1.80 -5.28 13.90
C ASP A 369 -0.64 -4.33 13.57
N PHE A 370 -0.31 -4.14 12.29
CA PHE A 370 0.68 -3.20 11.78
C PHE A 370 0.01 -2.06 11.01
N GLY A 371 0.10 -0.82 11.48
CA GLY A 371 -0.27 0.41 10.75
C GLY A 371 -1.15 1.39 11.53
N LEU A 372 -2.18 2.00 10.93
CA LEU A 372 -2.91 3.14 11.52
C LEU A 372 -4.41 2.85 11.65
N ALA A 373 -4.99 2.89 12.85
CA ALA A 373 -6.42 2.77 13.15
C ALA A 373 -7.06 1.44 12.72
N ASN A 374 -6.31 0.34 12.77
CA ASN A 374 -6.81 -1.00 12.49
C ASN A 374 -7.65 -1.52 13.67
N THR A 375 -8.67 -2.34 13.43
CA THR A 375 -9.53 -2.93 14.49
C THR A 375 -9.77 -4.41 14.22
N GLY A 376 -9.11 -5.32 14.96
CA GLY A 376 -9.24 -6.77 14.78
C GLY A 376 -8.01 -7.57 15.21
N SER A 377 -7.49 -8.47 14.37
CA SER A 377 -6.27 -9.24 14.66
C SER A 377 -5.49 -9.65 13.40
N HIS A 378 -4.16 -9.54 13.44
CA HIS A 378 -3.22 -9.83 12.34
C HIS A 378 -3.41 -8.94 11.10
N ASP A 379 -3.77 -7.68 11.33
CA ASP A 379 -4.11 -6.71 10.30
C ASP A 379 -2.91 -5.82 9.90
N ILE A 380 -2.56 -5.72 8.61
CA ILE A 380 -1.46 -4.86 8.09
C ILE A 380 -2.02 -3.75 7.21
N GLY A 381 -2.18 -2.53 7.72
CA GLY A 381 -2.84 -1.47 6.96
C GLY A 381 -3.17 -0.15 7.66
N ILE A 382 -4.05 0.65 7.03
CA ILE A 382 -4.56 1.92 7.60
C ILE A 382 -6.08 1.90 7.65
N GLY A 383 -6.71 1.76 8.82
CA GLY A 383 -8.15 1.97 9.02
C GLY A 383 -9.00 0.72 8.80
N ILE A 384 -8.39 -0.47 8.81
CA ILE A 384 -9.06 -1.76 8.54
C ILE A 384 -9.88 -2.23 9.75
N THR A 385 -10.95 -2.99 9.51
CA THR A 385 -11.81 -3.57 10.57
C THR A 385 -12.13 -5.03 10.23
N GLY A 386 -11.78 -5.97 11.11
CA GLY A 386 -11.91 -7.43 10.97
C GLY A 386 -10.55 -8.13 11.16
N ASP A 387 -10.43 -9.43 10.85
CA ASP A 387 -9.18 -10.18 11.11
C ASP A 387 -8.45 -10.60 9.82
N ASN A 388 -7.13 -10.72 9.89
CA ASN A 388 -6.21 -11.20 8.83
C ASN A 388 -6.24 -10.36 7.53
N GLN A 389 -6.43 -9.04 7.61
CA GLN A 389 -6.52 -8.16 6.45
C GLN A 389 -5.19 -7.45 6.14
N ILE A 390 -4.94 -7.13 4.87
CA ILE A 390 -3.79 -6.32 4.43
C ILE A 390 -4.28 -5.22 3.48
N GLY A 391 -4.02 -3.93 3.77
CA GLY A 391 -4.37 -2.83 2.85
C GLY A 391 -4.66 -1.46 3.49
N PHE A 392 -5.55 -0.67 2.90
CA PHE A 392 -6.06 0.59 3.46
C PHE A 392 -7.56 0.42 3.70
N GLY A 393 -7.97 0.50 4.95
CA GLY A 393 -9.36 0.44 5.37
C GLY A 393 -10.14 1.68 4.99
N GLY A 394 -11.45 1.47 4.92
CA GLY A 394 -12.37 2.29 4.12
C GLY A 394 -12.49 1.83 2.67
N PHE A 395 -11.53 1.06 2.13
CA PHE A 395 -11.68 0.46 0.80
C PHE A 395 -12.27 -0.94 0.85
N ASN A 396 -11.90 -1.81 1.80
CA ASN A 396 -12.61 -3.08 1.98
C ASN A 396 -13.57 -3.04 3.18
N SER A 397 -14.71 -3.74 3.10
CA SER A 397 -15.65 -3.93 4.22
C SER A 397 -16.04 -5.41 4.38
N GLY A 398 -16.21 -5.89 5.61
CA GLY A 398 -16.46 -7.32 5.90
C GLY A 398 -15.19 -8.09 6.31
N SER A 399 -15.11 -9.40 6.09
CA SER A 399 -14.05 -10.27 6.65
C SER A 399 -13.36 -11.14 5.58
N GLY A 400 -12.03 -11.32 5.69
CA GLY A 400 -11.26 -12.21 4.80
C GLY A 400 -11.06 -11.70 3.36
N ASN A 401 -11.33 -10.42 3.07
CA ASN A 401 -11.14 -9.87 1.73
C ASN A 401 -9.66 -9.51 1.46
N VAL A 402 -9.14 -9.85 0.27
CA VAL A 402 -7.78 -9.55 -0.20
C VAL A 402 -7.83 -8.63 -1.42
N GLY A 403 -7.15 -7.48 -1.40
CA GLY A 403 -7.15 -6.48 -2.48
C GLY A 403 -7.75 -5.12 -2.06
N LEU A 404 -8.44 -4.37 -2.94
CA LEU A 404 -9.04 -3.06 -2.62
C LEU A 404 -10.50 -2.96 -3.10
N PHE A 405 -11.32 -2.15 -2.43
CA PHE A 405 -12.71 -1.88 -2.80
C PHE A 405 -13.67 -3.10 -2.72
N ASN A 406 -13.28 -4.16 -2.02
CA ASN A 406 -14.09 -5.37 -1.85
C ASN A 406 -15.03 -5.26 -0.64
N SER A 407 -16.29 -5.71 -0.77
CA SER A 407 -17.26 -5.75 0.35
C SER A 407 -17.84 -7.16 0.57
N GLY A 408 -18.00 -7.58 1.83
CA GLY A 408 -18.54 -8.88 2.22
C GLY A 408 -17.46 -9.86 2.67
N VAL A 409 -17.49 -11.13 2.24
CA VAL A 409 -16.63 -12.19 2.83
C VAL A 409 -15.73 -12.92 1.83
N ASN A 410 -14.46 -13.08 2.16
CA ASN A 410 -13.48 -13.90 1.42
C ASN A 410 -13.27 -13.52 -0.06
N ASN A 411 -13.56 -12.28 -0.46
CA ASN A 411 -13.35 -11.83 -1.84
C ASN A 411 -11.87 -11.52 -2.12
N SER A 412 -11.35 -11.88 -3.29
CA SER A 412 -9.98 -11.61 -3.72
C SER A 412 -9.94 -10.82 -5.02
N GLY A 413 -9.29 -9.66 -5.04
CA GLY A 413 -9.13 -8.79 -6.23
C GLY A 413 -9.63 -7.36 -5.99
N PHE A 414 -10.36 -6.77 -6.93
CA PHE A 414 -10.78 -5.37 -6.84
C PHE A 414 -12.30 -5.18 -7.04
N PHE A 415 -12.92 -4.31 -6.24
CA PHE A 415 -14.33 -3.91 -6.40
C PHE A 415 -15.35 -5.06 -6.34
N ASN A 416 -15.01 -6.20 -5.74
CA ASN A 416 -15.93 -7.33 -5.62
C ASN A 416 -16.90 -7.14 -4.44
N SER A 417 -18.17 -7.54 -4.57
CA SER A 417 -19.15 -7.47 -3.48
C SER A 417 -19.87 -8.79 -3.24
N GLY A 418 -20.24 -9.09 -1.99
CA GLY A 418 -20.81 -10.39 -1.62
C GLY A 418 -19.75 -11.32 -1.04
N GLY A 419 -19.74 -12.61 -1.36
CA GLY A 419 -18.70 -13.50 -0.80
C GLY A 419 -18.97 -15.00 -0.83
N GLY A 420 -18.08 -15.74 -0.15
CA GLY A 420 -18.15 -17.20 -0.04
C GLY A 420 -19.36 -17.66 0.77
N ILE A 421 -19.92 -18.81 0.43
CA ILE A 421 -21.03 -19.43 1.17
C ILE A 421 -20.45 -20.20 2.38
N PRO A 422 -20.85 -19.88 3.63
CA PRO A 422 -20.39 -20.62 4.80
C PRO A 422 -20.68 -22.12 4.68
N GLY A 423 -19.66 -22.96 4.90
CA GLY A 423 -19.79 -24.42 4.94
C GLY A 423 -19.58 -25.18 3.62
N LEU A 424 -19.42 -24.49 2.48
CA LEU A 424 -19.22 -25.14 1.16
C LEU A 424 -17.77 -25.07 0.62
N GLY A 425 -16.80 -24.60 1.40
CA GLY A 425 -15.37 -24.62 1.03
C GLY A 425 -14.98 -23.74 -0.17
N GLY A 426 -15.92 -23.04 -0.80
CA GLY A 426 -15.67 -22.08 -1.87
C GLY A 426 -15.25 -20.72 -1.31
N GLY A 427 -14.10 -20.21 -1.75
CA GLY A 427 -13.69 -18.83 -1.51
C GLY A 427 -14.73 -17.83 -2.03
N GLY A 428 -14.62 -16.56 -1.62
CA GLY A 428 -15.48 -15.49 -2.15
C GLY A 428 -15.20 -15.19 -3.61
N ASN A 429 -15.70 -14.05 -4.10
CA ASN A 429 -15.51 -13.69 -5.49
C ASN A 429 -14.03 -13.44 -5.80
N TRP A 430 -13.52 -13.99 -6.89
CA TRP A 430 -12.14 -13.81 -7.35
C TRP A 430 -12.09 -13.02 -8.66
N GLY A 431 -11.35 -11.93 -8.70
CA GLY A 431 -11.15 -11.10 -9.89
C GLY A 431 -11.63 -9.66 -9.71
N LEU A 432 -12.38 -9.10 -10.67
CA LEU A 432 -12.71 -7.68 -10.70
C LEU A 432 -14.21 -7.44 -10.85
N PHE A 433 -14.79 -6.57 -10.02
CA PHE A 433 -16.18 -6.11 -10.13
C PHE A 433 -17.24 -7.24 -10.08
N ASN A 434 -16.92 -8.39 -9.49
CA ASN A 434 -17.87 -9.48 -9.35
C ASN A 434 -18.80 -9.24 -8.16
N THR A 435 -20.08 -9.56 -8.31
CA THR A 435 -21.11 -9.36 -7.27
C THR A 435 -21.85 -10.67 -6.98
N GLY A 436 -22.21 -10.93 -5.72
CA GLY A 436 -22.88 -12.18 -5.32
C GLY A 436 -21.90 -13.20 -4.72
N ALA A 437 -22.00 -14.49 -5.07
CA ALA A 437 -21.30 -15.56 -4.37
C ALA A 437 -20.35 -16.41 -5.25
N ALA A 438 -19.08 -16.52 -4.84
CA ALA A 438 -18.09 -17.43 -5.44
C ALA A 438 -17.92 -17.32 -6.98
N ASN A 439 -18.05 -16.12 -7.54
CA ASN A 439 -17.80 -15.86 -8.96
C ASN A 439 -16.31 -15.67 -9.24
N SER A 440 -15.83 -16.13 -10.40
CA SER A 440 -14.43 -16.01 -10.84
C SER A 440 -14.32 -15.30 -12.18
N GLY A 441 -13.54 -14.22 -12.28
CA GLY A 441 -13.32 -13.46 -13.51
C GLY A 441 -13.69 -11.99 -13.39
N ILE A 442 -14.43 -11.42 -14.34
CA ILE A 442 -14.70 -9.96 -14.38
C ILE A 442 -16.20 -9.69 -14.61
N PHE A 443 -16.78 -8.77 -13.82
CA PHE A 443 -18.16 -8.30 -13.96
C PHE A 443 -19.22 -9.41 -13.92
N ASN A 444 -18.93 -10.53 -13.25
CA ASN A 444 -19.93 -11.59 -13.05
C ASN A 444 -20.87 -11.23 -11.89
N SER A 445 -22.17 -11.47 -12.04
CA SER A 445 -23.20 -11.26 -11.01
C SER A 445 -23.97 -12.54 -10.73
N GLY A 446 -24.42 -12.75 -9.49
CA GLY A 446 -25.11 -13.98 -9.08
C GLY A 446 -24.15 -14.96 -8.40
N SER A 447 -24.18 -16.26 -8.72
CA SER A 447 -23.43 -17.27 -7.96
C SER A 447 -22.68 -18.28 -8.84
N PHE A 448 -21.43 -18.60 -8.49
CA PHE A 448 -20.61 -19.65 -9.12
C PHE A 448 -20.33 -19.46 -10.63
N ASN A 449 -20.41 -18.23 -11.12
CA ASN A 449 -20.15 -17.92 -12.53
C ASN A 449 -18.64 -17.76 -12.77
N THR A 450 -18.14 -18.31 -13.88
CA THR A 450 -16.74 -18.22 -14.30
C THR A 450 -16.60 -17.56 -15.67
N GLY A 451 -15.77 -16.52 -15.80
CA GLY A 451 -15.51 -15.84 -17.07
C GLY A 451 -15.81 -14.34 -17.01
N LEU A 452 -16.46 -13.78 -18.03
CA LEU A 452 -16.67 -12.33 -18.15
C LEU A 452 -18.14 -11.98 -18.34
N PHE A 453 -18.66 -11.03 -17.56
CA PHE A 453 -20.00 -10.45 -17.71
C PHE A 453 -21.16 -11.47 -17.65
N ASN A 454 -20.99 -12.60 -16.97
CA ASN A 454 -22.07 -13.57 -16.78
C ASN A 454 -23.00 -13.12 -15.64
N SER A 455 -24.31 -13.32 -15.78
CA SER A 455 -25.31 -13.01 -14.75
C SER A 455 -26.22 -14.20 -14.50
N GLY A 456 -26.29 -14.72 -13.27
CA GLY A 456 -27.07 -15.93 -13.04
C GLY A 456 -26.39 -16.90 -12.09
N THR A 457 -26.52 -18.20 -12.36
CA THR A 457 -25.86 -19.23 -11.53
C THR A 457 -25.15 -20.30 -12.34
N PHE A 458 -23.91 -20.66 -11.96
CA PHE A 458 -23.12 -21.72 -12.61
C PHE A 458 -22.82 -21.51 -14.11
N ASP A 459 -22.80 -20.26 -14.57
CA ASP A 459 -22.53 -19.93 -15.96
C ASP A 459 -21.02 -19.83 -16.23
N THR A 460 -20.55 -20.43 -17.32
CA THR A 460 -19.14 -20.41 -17.74
C THR A 460 -18.97 -19.80 -19.12
N GLY A 461 -18.11 -18.79 -19.25
CA GLY A 461 -17.80 -18.15 -20.53
C GLY A 461 -18.07 -16.65 -20.53
N LEU A 462 -18.75 -16.12 -21.54
CA LEU A 462 -18.87 -14.68 -21.78
C LEU A 462 -20.33 -14.24 -21.96
N PHE A 463 -20.78 -13.25 -21.20
CA PHE A 463 -22.10 -12.62 -21.37
C PHE A 463 -23.30 -13.60 -21.31
N ASN A 464 -23.17 -14.74 -20.63
CA ASN A 464 -24.29 -15.65 -20.42
C ASN A 464 -25.22 -15.09 -19.33
N ALA A 465 -26.52 -15.29 -19.47
CA ALA A 465 -27.51 -14.75 -18.56
C ALA A 465 -28.56 -15.82 -18.20
N GLY A 466 -28.47 -16.43 -17.01
CA GLY A 466 -29.32 -17.57 -16.75
C GLY A 466 -28.85 -18.52 -15.67
N SER A 467 -28.79 -19.79 -16.00
CA SER A 467 -28.31 -20.82 -15.09
C SER A 467 -27.72 -22.02 -15.82
N TYR A 468 -26.51 -22.44 -15.45
CA TYR A 468 -25.81 -23.59 -16.02
C TYR A 468 -25.45 -23.44 -17.50
N ASP A 469 -25.27 -22.21 -17.98
CA ASP A 469 -24.97 -21.93 -19.38
C ASP A 469 -23.46 -21.94 -19.63
N THR A 470 -23.02 -22.57 -20.72
CA THR A 470 -21.60 -22.64 -21.12
C THR A 470 -21.38 -22.08 -22.52
N GLY A 471 -20.56 -21.05 -22.66
CA GLY A 471 -20.20 -20.46 -23.96
C GLY A 471 -20.36 -18.95 -23.98
N ILE A 472 -20.98 -18.39 -25.01
CA ILE A 472 -21.04 -16.95 -25.25
C ILE A 472 -22.49 -16.51 -25.50
N LEU A 473 -22.95 -15.45 -24.81
CA LEU A 473 -24.24 -14.79 -25.06
C LEU A 473 -25.47 -15.70 -24.95
N ASN A 474 -25.44 -16.76 -24.13
CA ASN A 474 -26.62 -17.63 -23.97
C ASN A 474 -27.54 -17.08 -22.86
N PRO A 475 -28.72 -16.50 -23.17
CA PRO A 475 -29.74 -16.21 -22.18
C PRO A 475 -30.66 -17.41 -21.95
N GLY A 476 -30.74 -17.95 -20.73
CA GLY A 476 -31.59 -19.10 -20.51
C GLY A 476 -31.23 -19.99 -19.35
N SER A 477 -31.25 -21.29 -19.59
CA SER A 477 -30.75 -22.27 -18.62
C SER A 477 -30.28 -23.54 -19.33
N TYR A 478 -29.13 -24.09 -18.93
CA TYR A 478 -28.53 -25.30 -19.47
C TYR A 478 -28.17 -25.23 -20.95
N ASP A 479 -27.87 -24.03 -21.45
CA ASP A 479 -27.52 -23.79 -22.86
C ASP A 479 -26.01 -23.90 -23.09
N MET A 480 -25.61 -24.52 -24.20
CA MET A 480 -24.21 -24.71 -24.59
C MET A 480 -23.92 -24.13 -25.98
N GLY A 481 -22.92 -23.26 -26.07
CA GLY A 481 -22.41 -22.71 -27.34
C GLY A 481 -22.60 -21.20 -27.48
N LEU A 482 -23.15 -20.72 -28.59
CA LEU A 482 -23.17 -19.29 -28.92
C LEU A 482 -24.59 -18.76 -29.12
N ALA A 483 -24.98 -17.78 -28.33
CA ALA A 483 -26.18 -16.98 -28.53
C ALA A 483 -27.48 -17.80 -28.63
N ASN A 484 -27.58 -18.87 -27.85
CA ASN A 484 -28.82 -19.63 -27.75
C ASN A 484 -29.72 -19.02 -26.68
N ALA A 485 -31.01 -18.86 -26.99
CA ALA A 485 -32.03 -18.35 -26.09
C ALA A 485 -33.03 -19.46 -25.73
N GLY A 486 -33.29 -19.63 -24.43
CA GLY A 486 -34.34 -20.54 -23.94
C GLY A 486 -33.81 -21.51 -22.88
N ALA A 487 -33.92 -22.82 -23.11
CA ALA A 487 -33.40 -23.79 -22.15
C ALA A 487 -32.94 -25.11 -22.80
N HIS A 488 -31.88 -25.72 -22.27
CA HIS A 488 -31.35 -27.02 -22.68
C HIS A 488 -30.94 -27.10 -24.17
N THR A 489 -30.50 -26.00 -24.75
CA THR A 489 -30.10 -25.94 -26.16
C THR A 489 -28.59 -26.13 -26.34
N ALA A 490 -28.18 -26.67 -27.49
CA ALA A 490 -26.76 -26.86 -27.81
C ALA A 490 -26.44 -26.46 -29.26
N GLY A 491 -25.38 -25.68 -29.44
CA GLY A 491 -24.93 -25.18 -30.75
C GLY A 491 -24.96 -23.66 -30.81
N ALA A 492 -25.58 -23.05 -31.83
CA ALA A 492 -25.62 -21.60 -31.91
C ALA A 492 -26.92 -21.00 -32.48
N LEU A 493 -27.28 -19.83 -31.95
CA LEU A 493 -28.41 -19.01 -32.42
C LEU A 493 -29.76 -19.75 -32.38
N ASN A 494 -29.90 -20.75 -31.52
CA ASN A 494 -31.18 -21.41 -31.31
C ASN A 494 -32.09 -20.54 -30.42
N ALA A 495 -33.39 -20.53 -30.68
CA ALA A 495 -34.39 -19.73 -29.96
C ALA A 495 -35.56 -20.62 -29.53
N GLY A 496 -35.44 -21.27 -28.38
CA GLY A 496 -36.35 -22.34 -27.99
C GLY A 496 -35.84 -23.22 -26.86
N ASN A 497 -36.53 -24.33 -26.64
CA ASN A 497 -36.16 -25.29 -25.60
C ASN A 497 -35.70 -26.60 -26.24
N TYR A 498 -34.64 -27.22 -25.70
CA TYR A 498 -34.13 -28.54 -26.09
C TYR A 498 -33.70 -28.65 -27.57
N ASP A 499 -33.36 -27.54 -28.21
CA ASP A 499 -32.91 -27.50 -29.60
C ASP A 499 -31.42 -27.86 -29.73
N MET A 500 -31.05 -28.60 -30.77
CA MET A 500 -29.67 -28.99 -31.05
C MET A 500 -29.27 -28.59 -32.48
N GLY A 501 -28.19 -27.82 -32.63
CA GLY A 501 -27.64 -27.39 -33.92
C GLY A 501 -27.63 -25.87 -34.06
N TYR A 502 -28.11 -25.34 -35.18
CA TYR A 502 -27.98 -23.92 -35.53
C TYR A 502 -29.30 -23.29 -35.95
N LEU A 503 -29.58 -22.07 -35.49
CA LEU A 503 -30.72 -21.26 -35.95
C LEU A 503 -32.10 -21.92 -35.78
N ASN A 504 -32.23 -22.95 -34.95
CA ASN A 504 -33.52 -23.57 -34.71
C ASN A 504 -34.39 -22.70 -33.81
N ALA A 505 -35.71 -22.72 -33.97
CA ALA A 505 -36.64 -22.01 -33.12
C ALA A 505 -37.80 -22.91 -32.70
N GLY A 506 -38.18 -22.86 -31.41
CA GLY A 506 -39.32 -23.60 -30.86
C GLY A 506 -38.94 -24.65 -29.82
N LEU A 507 -39.29 -25.93 -30.05
CA LEU A 507 -39.09 -27.01 -29.08
C LEU A 507 -38.51 -28.26 -29.74
N GLN A 508 -37.41 -28.79 -29.19
CA GLN A 508 -36.86 -30.12 -29.51
C GLN A 508 -36.52 -30.32 -30.99
N ASN A 509 -36.08 -29.25 -31.68
CA ASN A 509 -35.65 -29.35 -33.05
C ASN A 509 -34.17 -29.73 -33.15
N VAL A 510 -33.81 -30.56 -34.13
CA VAL A 510 -32.43 -31.01 -34.36
C VAL A 510 -32.00 -30.67 -35.78
N GLY A 511 -30.94 -29.88 -35.93
CA GLY A 511 -30.32 -29.56 -37.23
C GLY A 511 -30.16 -28.07 -37.47
N TYR A 512 -30.56 -27.57 -38.63
CA TYR A 512 -30.31 -26.19 -39.09
C TYR A 512 -31.60 -25.47 -39.47
N ALA A 513 -31.87 -24.30 -38.86
CA ALA A 513 -32.94 -23.39 -39.23
C ALA A 513 -34.36 -23.99 -39.23
N ASN A 514 -34.63 -24.97 -38.36
CA ASN A 514 -35.99 -25.49 -38.19
C ASN A 514 -36.81 -24.59 -37.27
N ALA A 515 -38.10 -24.38 -37.56
CA ALA A 515 -38.99 -23.49 -36.80
C ALA A 515 -40.29 -24.20 -36.42
N GLY A 516 -40.42 -24.67 -35.18
CA GLY A 516 -41.55 -25.51 -34.79
C GLY A 516 -41.28 -26.42 -33.61
N TYR A 517 -41.92 -27.59 -33.62
CA TYR A 517 -41.85 -28.59 -32.55
C TYR A 517 -41.37 -29.93 -33.11
N TYR A 518 -40.29 -30.50 -32.57
CA TYR A 518 -39.79 -31.84 -32.91
C TYR A 518 -39.36 -32.02 -34.37
N ASP A 519 -38.95 -30.95 -35.05
CA ASP A 519 -38.47 -31.04 -36.43
C ASP A 519 -37.00 -31.50 -36.49
N THR A 520 -36.66 -32.39 -37.42
CA THR A 520 -35.29 -32.88 -37.64
C THR A 520 -34.82 -32.62 -39.06
N GLY A 521 -33.68 -31.94 -39.22
CA GLY A 521 -33.04 -31.69 -40.52
C GLY A 521 -32.84 -30.19 -40.80
N VAL A 522 -33.26 -29.70 -41.96
CA VAL A 522 -32.91 -28.35 -42.45
C VAL A 522 -34.13 -27.55 -42.87
N GLY A 523 -34.37 -26.40 -42.25
CA GLY A 523 -35.36 -25.43 -42.74
C GLY A 523 -36.81 -25.91 -42.67
N ASN A 524 -37.12 -26.88 -41.80
CA ASN A 524 -38.50 -27.35 -41.63
C ASN A 524 -39.31 -26.37 -40.76
N SER A 525 -40.63 -26.35 -40.92
CA SER A 525 -41.53 -25.56 -40.08
C SER A 525 -42.78 -26.33 -39.67
N GLY A 526 -43.33 -26.04 -38.49
CA GLY A 526 -44.55 -26.70 -37.99
C GLY A 526 -44.26 -27.72 -36.89
N SER A 527 -44.60 -29.00 -37.08
CA SER A 527 -44.28 -30.03 -36.08
C SER A 527 -43.99 -31.42 -36.65
N VAL A 528 -43.01 -32.09 -36.04
CA VAL A 528 -42.64 -33.49 -36.25
C VAL A 528 -42.24 -33.79 -37.71
N ASN A 529 -41.69 -32.81 -38.43
CA ASN A 529 -41.21 -33.01 -39.79
C ASN A 529 -39.76 -33.50 -39.80
N THR A 530 -39.41 -34.39 -40.73
CA THR A 530 -38.06 -34.92 -40.92
C THR A 530 -37.57 -34.69 -42.34
N GLY A 531 -36.39 -34.09 -42.51
CA GLY A 531 -35.76 -33.84 -43.81
C GLY A 531 -35.54 -32.34 -44.05
N SER A 532 -35.92 -31.81 -45.21
CA SER A 532 -35.59 -30.44 -45.58
C SER A 532 -36.73 -29.60 -46.16
N PHE A 533 -36.92 -28.38 -45.67
CA PHE A 533 -37.89 -27.42 -46.20
C PHE A 533 -39.34 -27.90 -46.18
N ASN A 534 -39.71 -28.76 -45.22
CA ASN A 534 -41.10 -29.18 -45.05
C ASN A 534 -41.87 -28.17 -44.20
N SER A 535 -43.19 -28.04 -44.39
CA SER A 535 -44.07 -27.22 -43.57
C SER A 535 -45.32 -27.98 -43.12
N GLY A 536 -45.83 -27.69 -41.92
CA GLY A 536 -47.02 -28.35 -41.38
C GLY A 536 -46.67 -29.52 -40.45
N PHE A 537 -47.35 -30.66 -40.57
CA PHE A 537 -47.31 -31.75 -39.58
C PHE A 537 -46.88 -33.10 -40.19
N LEU A 538 -45.94 -33.80 -39.52
CA LEU A 538 -45.51 -35.17 -39.83
C LEU A 538 -45.01 -35.42 -41.27
N ASN A 539 -44.44 -34.41 -41.93
CA ASN A 539 -43.91 -34.60 -43.27
C ASN A 539 -42.48 -35.18 -43.23
N MET A 540 -42.20 -36.15 -44.11
CA MET A 540 -40.89 -36.78 -44.24
C MET A 540 -40.36 -36.65 -45.68
N GLY A 541 -39.14 -36.13 -45.85
CA GLY A 541 -38.53 -35.89 -47.16
C GLY A 541 -38.24 -34.41 -47.38
N ALA A 542 -38.59 -33.84 -48.53
CA ALA A 542 -38.32 -32.43 -48.80
C ALA A 542 -39.42 -31.65 -49.50
N PHE A 543 -39.54 -30.36 -49.17
CA PHE A 543 -40.49 -29.43 -49.79
C PHE A 543 -41.96 -29.85 -49.68
N ASN A 544 -42.32 -30.68 -48.70
CA ASN A 544 -43.71 -31.05 -48.47
C ASN A 544 -44.43 -29.99 -47.61
N SER A 545 -45.74 -29.85 -47.77
CA SER A 545 -46.59 -28.93 -47.00
C SER A 545 -47.90 -29.59 -46.57
N GLY A 546 -48.49 -29.15 -45.46
CA GLY A 546 -49.76 -29.69 -44.97
C GLY A 546 -49.60 -30.78 -43.90
N GLY A 547 -50.46 -31.79 -43.91
CA GLY A 547 -50.67 -32.72 -42.80
C GLY A 547 -51.80 -32.26 -41.87
N THR A 548 -52.35 -33.19 -41.10
CA THR A 548 -53.42 -32.88 -40.12
C THR A 548 -52.93 -33.09 -38.70
N HIS A 549 -53.11 -32.04 -37.90
CA HIS A 549 -53.00 -32.06 -36.45
C HIS A 549 -54.41 -32.04 -35.85
N ALA A 550 -54.86 -33.15 -35.26
CA ALA A 550 -56.21 -33.26 -34.71
C ALA A 550 -56.35 -32.59 -33.33
N GLY A 551 -57.34 -31.71 -33.17
CA GLY A 551 -57.95 -31.32 -31.88
C GLY A 551 -59.33 -30.72 -32.14
N SER A 552 -60.45 -31.08 -31.51
CA SER A 552 -60.72 -31.86 -30.28
C SER A 552 -62.07 -32.58 -30.43
N GLY A 553 -62.17 -33.87 -30.10
CA GLY A 553 -63.50 -34.48 -29.85
C GLY A 553 -63.74 -35.97 -30.13
N GLY A 554 -62.76 -36.79 -30.54
CA GLY A 554 -63.01 -38.21 -30.86
C GLY A 554 -61.94 -39.15 -30.30
N ALA A 555 -62.35 -40.36 -29.89
CA ALA A 555 -61.53 -41.34 -29.15
C ALA A 555 -60.34 -41.96 -29.92
N PHE A 556 -60.08 -41.56 -31.16
CA PHE A 556 -58.94 -42.02 -31.97
C PHE A 556 -58.37 -40.86 -32.80
N ASN A 557 -57.30 -40.21 -32.32
CA ASN A 557 -56.61 -39.15 -33.06
C ASN A 557 -55.77 -39.78 -34.18
N SER A 558 -56.07 -39.47 -35.45
CA SER A 558 -55.24 -39.86 -36.59
C SER A 558 -54.26 -38.74 -36.92
N TYR A 559 -52.98 -39.01 -36.76
CA TYR A 559 -51.88 -38.12 -37.08
C TYR A 559 -51.32 -38.49 -38.45
N THR A 560 -51.32 -37.55 -39.40
CA THR A 560 -50.91 -37.87 -40.78
C THR A 560 -50.14 -36.72 -41.42
N GLY A 561 -49.20 -37.10 -42.30
CA GLY A 561 -48.36 -36.18 -43.08
C GLY A 561 -47.93 -36.83 -44.39
N ASN A 562 -47.12 -36.12 -45.19
CA ASN A 562 -46.70 -36.56 -46.50
C ASN A 562 -45.29 -37.17 -46.48
N VAL A 563 -45.01 -38.14 -47.37
CA VAL A 563 -43.70 -38.77 -47.54
C VAL A 563 -43.19 -38.55 -48.97
N GLY A 564 -42.02 -37.95 -49.15
CA GLY A 564 -41.37 -37.77 -50.44
C GLY A 564 -41.03 -36.31 -50.74
N PHE A 565 -41.30 -35.84 -51.96
CA PHE A 565 -40.88 -34.52 -52.44
C PHE A 565 -42.04 -33.68 -52.96
N PHE A 566 -42.10 -32.39 -52.61
CA PHE A 566 -43.06 -31.43 -53.19
C PHE A 566 -44.55 -31.79 -53.03
N ASN A 567 -44.93 -32.54 -51.99
CA ASN A 567 -46.34 -32.87 -51.77
C ASN A 567 -47.07 -31.79 -50.94
N SER A 568 -48.36 -31.56 -51.18
CA SER A 568 -49.22 -30.67 -50.41
C SER A 568 -50.55 -31.33 -50.02
N GLY A 569 -51.07 -31.05 -48.83
CA GLY A 569 -52.27 -31.72 -48.29
C GLY A 569 -51.91 -32.82 -47.29
N THR A 570 -52.64 -33.93 -47.23
CA THR A 570 -52.43 -34.98 -46.20
C THR A 570 -52.21 -36.39 -46.78
N VAL A 571 -51.37 -37.20 -46.12
CA VAL A 571 -51.19 -38.64 -46.43
C VAL A 571 -50.73 -38.91 -47.87
N ASN A 572 -50.00 -37.98 -48.49
CA ASN A 572 -49.46 -38.21 -49.83
C ASN A 572 -48.10 -38.92 -49.79
N THR A 573 -47.85 -39.86 -50.70
CA THR A 573 -46.55 -40.53 -50.87
C THR A 573 -46.03 -40.38 -52.31
N GLY A 574 -44.83 -39.86 -52.49
CA GLY A 574 -44.18 -39.74 -53.81
C GLY A 574 -43.75 -38.31 -54.14
N ILE A 575 -43.97 -37.85 -55.38
CA ILE A 575 -43.45 -36.56 -55.86
C ILE A 575 -44.57 -35.66 -56.40
N GLY A 576 -44.70 -34.44 -55.89
CA GLY A 576 -45.53 -33.41 -56.51
C GLY A 576 -47.04 -33.63 -56.40
N ASN A 577 -47.51 -34.36 -55.37
CA ASN A 577 -48.95 -34.61 -55.20
C ASN A 577 -49.62 -33.50 -54.37
N SER A 578 -50.82 -33.05 -54.74
CA SER A 578 -51.63 -32.05 -54.02
C SER A 578 -53.03 -32.58 -53.68
N GLY A 579 -53.48 -32.41 -52.44
CA GLY A 579 -54.76 -32.95 -51.94
C GLY A 579 -54.51 -34.08 -50.93
N ASP A 580 -55.45 -35.01 -50.76
CA ASP A 580 -55.37 -36.01 -49.68
C ASP A 580 -55.22 -37.46 -50.17
N PHE A 581 -54.44 -38.28 -49.47
CA PHE A 581 -54.32 -39.74 -49.71
C PHE A 581 -53.81 -40.15 -51.09
N ASN A 582 -52.96 -39.36 -51.75
CA ASN A 582 -52.41 -39.73 -53.06
C ASN A 582 -51.10 -40.54 -52.96
N THR A 583 -50.87 -41.45 -53.92
CA THR A 583 -49.55 -42.09 -54.09
C THR A 583 -49.09 -42.02 -55.55
N GLY A 584 -47.81 -41.72 -55.77
CA GLY A 584 -47.21 -41.62 -57.11
C GLY A 584 -46.70 -40.21 -57.43
N PHE A 585 -46.90 -39.75 -58.66
CA PHE A 585 -46.26 -38.54 -59.20
C PHE A 585 -47.27 -37.55 -59.78
N TRP A 586 -47.17 -36.27 -59.38
CA TRP A 586 -47.90 -35.15 -59.95
C TRP A 586 -49.43 -35.30 -59.95
N ASN A 587 -49.99 -35.90 -58.89
CA ASN A 587 -51.44 -36.06 -58.76
C ASN A 587 -52.06 -34.87 -58.02
N ALA A 588 -53.20 -34.36 -58.48
CA ALA A 588 -54.05 -33.42 -57.78
C ALA A 588 -55.41 -34.04 -57.45
N GLY A 589 -56.00 -33.64 -56.32
CA GLY A 589 -57.25 -34.19 -55.78
C GLY A 589 -56.99 -35.19 -54.65
N SER A 590 -58.01 -36.00 -54.31
CA SER A 590 -57.97 -36.91 -53.17
C SER A 590 -58.22 -38.37 -53.54
N GLY A 591 -57.35 -39.28 -53.08
CA GLY A 591 -57.47 -40.73 -53.29
C GLY A 591 -56.89 -41.27 -54.60
N VAL A 592 -55.95 -40.55 -55.23
CA VAL A 592 -55.33 -40.93 -56.51
C VAL A 592 -54.09 -41.80 -56.32
N THR A 593 -53.98 -42.88 -57.09
CA THR A 593 -52.80 -43.75 -57.11
C THR A 593 -52.21 -43.84 -58.54
N GLY A 594 -51.18 -43.06 -58.88
CA GLY A 594 -50.65 -43.06 -60.25
C GLY A 594 -49.82 -41.85 -60.67
N PHE A 595 -49.93 -41.48 -61.95
CA PHE A 595 -49.18 -40.39 -62.57
C PHE A 595 -50.13 -39.36 -63.22
N GLY A 596 -50.07 -38.10 -62.76
CA GLY A 596 -50.60 -36.94 -63.48
C GLY A 596 -52.12 -36.69 -63.45
N SER A 597 -52.86 -37.17 -62.43
CA SER A 597 -54.30 -36.85 -62.28
C SER A 597 -54.50 -35.40 -61.81
N ALA A 598 -55.64 -34.76 -62.14
CA ALA A 598 -55.83 -33.30 -61.94
C ALA A 598 -57.05 -32.88 -61.08
N ALA A 599 -57.80 -33.78 -60.43
CA ALA A 599 -59.01 -33.39 -59.68
C ALA A 599 -59.42 -34.39 -58.57
N ASP A 600 -60.27 -33.93 -57.64
CA ASP A 600 -60.95 -34.72 -56.61
C ASP A 600 -61.94 -35.71 -57.22
N LEU A 601 -61.38 -36.79 -57.73
CA LEU A 601 -62.06 -37.76 -58.57
C LEU A 601 -62.19 -39.11 -57.84
N GLY A 602 -62.06 -39.16 -56.52
CA GLY A 602 -62.10 -40.43 -55.79
C GLY A 602 -60.97 -41.38 -56.21
N THR A 603 -61.22 -42.70 -56.15
CA THR A 603 -60.22 -43.74 -56.44
C THR A 603 -59.83 -43.79 -57.92
N VAL A 604 -58.89 -42.94 -58.34
CA VAL A 604 -58.33 -42.93 -59.70
C VAL A 604 -56.98 -43.64 -59.72
N SER A 605 -56.75 -44.55 -60.68
CA SER A 605 -55.46 -45.24 -60.84
C SER A 605 -54.97 -45.36 -62.29
N GLY A 606 -53.65 -45.41 -62.49
CA GLY A 606 -53.03 -45.52 -63.83
C GLY A 606 -52.54 -44.19 -64.40
N TRP A 607 -52.61 -43.99 -65.73
CA TRP A 607 -52.05 -42.82 -66.42
C TRP A 607 -53.13 -42.11 -67.25
N GLY A 608 -53.35 -40.82 -66.97
CA GLY A 608 -54.01 -39.91 -67.90
C GLY A 608 -55.52 -39.97 -67.86
N ASN A 609 -56.10 -40.46 -66.76
CA ASN A 609 -57.53 -40.50 -66.56
C ASN A 609 -58.07 -39.13 -66.10
N SER A 610 -59.25 -38.73 -66.60
CA SER A 610 -59.92 -37.46 -66.33
C SER A 610 -61.40 -37.68 -65.96
N GLY A 611 -61.66 -38.10 -64.72
CA GLY A 611 -63.00 -38.34 -64.18
C GLY A 611 -62.98 -39.24 -62.93
N ALA A 612 -64.08 -39.29 -62.19
CA ALA A 612 -64.13 -39.93 -60.88
C ALA A 612 -64.04 -41.46 -60.94
N HIS A 613 -63.54 -42.14 -59.90
CA HIS A 613 -63.53 -43.60 -59.75
C HIS A 613 -63.02 -44.37 -60.98
N SER A 614 -61.93 -43.89 -61.59
CA SER A 614 -61.48 -44.36 -62.90
C SER A 614 -60.13 -45.10 -62.87
N SER A 615 -59.99 -46.20 -63.60
CA SER A 615 -58.73 -46.99 -63.63
C SER A 615 -58.25 -47.33 -65.03
N GLY A 616 -56.93 -47.40 -65.22
CA GLY A 616 -56.31 -47.76 -66.50
C GLY A 616 -55.65 -46.57 -67.20
N PHE A 617 -55.85 -46.42 -68.52
CA PHE A 617 -55.12 -45.45 -69.34
C PHE A 617 -56.06 -44.53 -70.14
N PHE A 618 -55.83 -43.22 -70.08
CA PHE A 618 -56.48 -42.21 -70.93
C PHE A 618 -58.03 -42.19 -70.92
N ASN A 619 -58.68 -42.60 -69.82
CA ASN A 619 -60.14 -42.52 -69.71
C ASN A 619 -60.62 -41.09 -69.36
N SER A 620 -61.85 -40.72 -69.70
CA SER A 620 -62.52 -39.45 -69.41
C SER A 620 -63.98 -39.71 -69.01
N GLY A 621 -64.42 -39.18 -67.87
CA GLY A 621 -65.75 -39.46 -67.27
C GLY A 621 -65.68 -40.26 -65.96
N ASP A 622 -66.78 -40.27 -65.20
CA ASP A 622 -66.83 -40.91 -63.87
C ASP A 622 -67.08 -42.42 -63.96
N TYR A 623 -66.59 -43.21 -63.00
CA TYR A 623 -66.74 -44.68 -62.91
C TYR A 623 -66.27 -45.44 -64.17
N THR A 624 -65.08 -45.10 -64.69
CA THR A 624 -64.54 -45.73 -65.90
C THR A 624 -63.43 -46.76 -65.65
N SER A 625 -63.28 -47.75 -66.53
CA SER A 625 -62.14 -48.68 -66.46
C SER A 625 -61.67 -49.17 -67.81
N GLY A 626 -60.35 -49.31 -67.99
CA GLY A 626 -59.74 -49.82 -69.21
C GLY A 626 -58.93 -48.76 -69.96
N TYR A 627 -59.14 -48.63 -71.27
CA TYR A 627 -58.38 -47.72 -72.14
C TYR A 627 -59.30 -46.78 -72.91
N GLY A 628 -59.05 -45.47 -72.85
CA GLY A 628 -59.62 -44.47 -73.77
C GLY A 628 -61.14 -44.25 -73.69
N ASN A 629 -61.82 -44.73 -72.64
CA ASN A 629 -63.27 -44.54 -72.51
C ASN A 629 -63.61 -43.09 -72.16
N ALA A 630 -64.54 -42.45 -72.87
CA ALA A 630 -64.91 -41.03 -72.74
C ALA A 630 -66.37 -40.80 -72.26
N ALA A 631 -66.95 -41.77 -71.54
CA ALA A 631 -68.33 -41.73 -71.03
C ALA A 631 -68.37 -42.02 -69.51
N THR A 632 -69.41 -41.56 -68.82
CA THR A 632 -69.64 -41.92 -67.40
C THR A 632 -70.18 -43.35 -67.30
N ASN A 633 -69.72 -44.12 -66.30
CA ASN A 633 -70.02 -45.54 -66.08
C ASN A 633 -69.56 -46.46 -67.22
N ALA A 634 -68.40 -46.18 -67.83
CA ALA A 634 -67.91 -46.90 -69.02
C ALA A 634 -66.77 -47.89 -68.71
N SER A 635 -66.83 -49.12 -69.24
CA SER A 635 -65.74 -50.11 -69.09
C SER A 635 -65.31 -50.75 -70.40
N GLY A 636 -64.01 -51.01 -70.57
CA GLY A 636 -63.43 -51.66 -71.74
C GLY A 636 -62.54 -50.72 -72.56
N PHE A 637 -62.78 -50.63 -73.87
CA PHE A 637 -61.92 -49.92 -74.83
C PHE A 637 -62.70 -48.90 -75.67
N ASP A 638 -62.29 -47.63 -75.63
CA ASP A 638 -62.73 -46.52 -76.50
C ASP A 638 -64.25 -46.33 -76.60
N ASN A 639 -65.01 -46.55 -75.51
CA ASN A 639 -66.44 -46.23 -75.47
C ASN A 639 -66.64 -44.70 -75.33
N ALA A 640 -67.59 -44.09 -76.06
CA ALA A 640 -67.78 -42.63 -76.12
C ALA A 640 -69.17 -42.19 -75.60
N GLN A 641 -69.26 -40.98 -75.02
CA GLN A 641 -70.48 -40.26 -74.56
C GLN A 641 -71.66 -41.11 -74.03
N GLY A 642 -71.99 -40.98 -72.74
CA GLY A 642 -73.24 -41.51 -72.19
C GLY A 642 -73.44 -41.16 -70.72
N THR A 643 -74.71 -41.16 -70.27
CA THR A 643 -75.09 -41.01 -68.85
C THR A 643 -75.37 -42.35 -68.16
N SER A 644 -75.62 -43.40 -68.95
CA SER A 644 -75.95 -44.76 -68.48
C SER A 644 -74.72 -45.68 -68.57
N ILE A 645 -74.77 -46.84 -67.92
CA ILE A 645 -73.64 -47.79 -67.87
C ILE A 645 -73.32 -48.31 -69.27
N VAL A 646 -72.09 -48.06 -69.75
CA VAL A 646 -71.60 -48.54 -71.05
C VAL A 646 -70.49 -49.57 -70.87
N SER A 647 -70.48 -50.67 -71.62
CA SER A 647 -69.45 -51.69 -71.47
C SER A 647 -69.06 -52.37 -72.77
N GLY A 648 -67.79 -52.71 -72.92
CA GLY A 648 -67.25 -53.42 -74.08
C GLY A 648 -66.36 -52.53 -74.95
N VAL A 649 -66.57 -52.50 -76.26
CA VAL A 649 -65.67 -51.86 -77.22
C VAL A 649 -66.41 -50.91 -78.15
N GLY A 650 -66.01 -49.64 -78.16
CA GLY A 650 -66.44 -48.66 -79.17
C GLY A 650 -67.92 -48.30 -79.17
N ASN A 651 -68.65 -48.52 -78.07
CA ASN A 651 -70.07 -48.15 -77.97
C ASN A 651 -70.23 -46.63 -77.81
N SER A 652 -71.37 -46.07 -78.22
CA SER A 652 -71.61 -44.60 -78.18
C SER A 652 -73.07 -44.19 -77.94
N GLY A 653 -73.32 -43.22 -77.07
CA GLY A 653 -74.67 -42.66 -76.87
C GLY A 653 -75.24 -42.86 -75.46
N ALA A 654 -76.36 -42.21 -75.18
CA ALA A 654 -76.86 -41.99 -73.82
C ALA A 654 -77.58 -43.20 -73.17
N GLY A 655 -77.83 -44.28 -73.92
CA GLY A 655 -78.79 -45.32 -73.56
C GLY A 655 -78.36 -46.39 -72.56
N GLY A 656 -77.06 -46.64 -72.42
CA GLY A 656 -76.53 -47.68 -71.50
C GLY A 656 -76.18 -48.96 -72.24
N ASP A 657 -75.26 -48.84 -73.19
CA ASP A 657 -74.99 -49.87 -74.17
C ASP A 657 -73.95 -50.89 -73.68
N SER A 658 -74.16 -52.19 -73.95
CA SER A 658 -73.21 -53.25 -73.64
C SER A 658 -72.87 -54.10 -74.88
N GLY A 659 -71.59 -54.28 -75.15
CA GLY A 659 -71.07 -55.14 -76.22
C GLY A 659 -70.14 -54.40 -77.18
N PHE A 660 -70.37 -54.49 -78.49
CA PHE A 660 -69.45 -53.96 -79.49
C PHE A 660 -70.15 -52.98 -80.45
N TYR A 661 -69.67 -51.73 -80.48
CA TYR A 661 -70.07 -50.69 -81.42
C TYR A 661 -71.60 -50.41 -81.49
N ASN A 662 -72.31 -50.54 -80.37
CA ASN A 662 -73.70 -50.09 -80.28
C ASN A 662 -73.77 -48.55 -80.25
N SER A 663 -74.87 -47.97 -80.76
CA SER A 663 -75.00 -46.51 -80.89
C SER A 663 -76.39 -45.93 -80.69
N GLY A 664 -76.66 -45.19 -79.62
CA GLY A 664 -77.98 -44.59 -79.45
C GLY A 664 -78.35 -44.10 -78.07
N ASN A 665 -79.61 -43.71 -77.91
CA ASN A 665 -80.18 -43.24 -76.65
C ASN A 665 -80.95 -44.33 -75.89
N GLY A 666 -81.11 -45.53 -76.44
CA GLY A 666 -81.72 -46.68 -75.75
C GLY A 666 -80.65 -47.66 -75.26
N GLY A 667 -80.93 -48.40 -74.19
CA GLY A 667 -79.98 -49.32 -73.56
C GLY A 667 -79.76 -50.58 -74.39
N ASP A 668 -78.84 -50.51 -75.34
CA ASP A 668 -78.61 -51.57 -76.32
C ASP A 668 -77.65 -52.65 -75.81
N VAL A 669 -77.98 -53.93 -75.96
CA VAL A 669 -77.13 -55.07 -75.57
C VAL A 669 -76.80 -55.95 -76.77
N GLY A 670 -75.53 -56.07 -77.12
CA GLY A 670 -75.02 -56.95 -78.18
C GLY A 670 -74.07 -56.25 -79.16
N PHE A 671 -74.30 -56.37 -80.47
CA PHE A 671 -73.36 -55.89 -81.50
C PHE A 671 -74.04 -54.98 -82.51
N PHE A 672 -73.50 -53.76 -82.70
CA PHE A 672 -73.93 -52.79 -83.72
C PHE A 672 -75.42 -52.41 -83.70
N ASN A 673 -76.06 -52.44 -82.53
CA ASN A 673 -77.43 -51.93 -82.36
C ASN A 673 -77.46 -50.39 -82.36
N SER A 674 -78.62 -49.79 -82.64
CA SER A 674 -78.77 -48.33 -82.63
C SER A 674 -80.16 -47.77 -82.34
N GLY A 675 -80.27 -46.47 -82.10
CA GLY A 675 -81.55 -45.76 -82.00
C GLY A 675 -81.94 -45.38 -80.56
N THR A 676 -83.22 -45.12 -80.30
CA THR A 676 -83.70 -44.62 -78.98
C THR A 676 -84.37 -45.69 -78.12
N GLY A 677 -84.56 -46.91 -78.64
CA GLY A 677 -85.16 -48.04 -77.90
C GLY A 677 -84.13 -48.99 -77.29
N ASN A 678 -84.51 -49.75 -76.25
CA ASN A 678 -83.62 -50.73 -75.60
C ASN A 678 -83.51 -52.00 -76.45
N ASN A 679 -82.54 -52.08 -77.37
CA ASN A 679 -82.45 -53.23 -78.27
C ASN A 679 -81.50 -54.33 -77.74
N VAL A 680 -81.88 -55.60 -77.83
CA VAL A 680 -81.06 -56.75 -77.44
C VAL A 680 -80.77 -57.63 -78.66
N GLY A 681 -79.50 -57.83 -79.03
CA GLY A 681 -79.09 -58.71 -80.14
C GLY A 681 -78.07 -58.07 -81.09
N PHE A 682 -78.28 -58.24 -82.40
CA PHE A 682 -77.33 -57.82 -83.44
C PHE A 682 -78.00 -56.89 -84.45
N PHE A 683 -77.43 -55.72 -84.73
CA PHE A 683 -77.88 -54.81 -85.80
C PHE A 683 -79.34 -54.33 -85.69
N ASN A 684 -79.89 -54.23 -84.49
CA ASN A 684 -81.22 -53.65 -84.29
C ASN A 684 -81.20 -52.13 -84.40
N SER A 685 -82.34 -51.51 -84.76
CA SER A 685 -82.48 -50.05 -84.84
C SER A 685 -83.89 -49.55 -84.47
N GLY A 686 -84.04 -48.26 -84.14
CA GLY A 686 -85.35 -47.62 -83.99
C GLY A 686 -85.70 -47.15 -82.58
N THR A 687 -86.99 -46.92 -82.31
CA THR A 687 -87.46 -46.17 -81.13
C THR A 687 -87.97 -47.01 -79.96
N GLY A 688 -88.05 -48.35 -80.06
CA GLY A 688 -88.55 -49.19 -78.97
C GLY A 688 -87.78 -50.49 -78.77
N GLU A 689 -88.23 -51.31 -77.81
CA GLU A 689 -87.46 -52.40 -77.20
C GLU A 689 -87.38 -53.65 -78.09
N ASN A 690 -86.53 -53.65 -79.13
CA ASN A 690 -86.41 -54.80 -80.02
C ASN A 690 -85.49 -55.89 -79.44
N SER A 691 -85.85 -57.17 -79.55
CA SER A 691 -85.07 -58.31 -79.08
C SER A 691 -84.85 -59.34 -80.20
N GLY A 692 -83.61 -59.66 -80.54
CA GLY A 692 -83.21 -60.58 -81.62
C GLY A 692 -82.30 -59.88 -82.65
N PRO A 693 -82.02 -60.47 -83.82
CA PRO A 693 -81.17 -59.83 -84.81
C PRO A 693 -81.97 -59.03 -85.86
N SER A 694 -81.41 -57.89 -86.27
CA SER A 694 -81.78 -57.08 -87.43
C SER A 694 -83.20 -56.50 -87.43
N SER A 695 -83.79 -56.26 -86.27
CA SER A 695 -85.12 -55.65 -86.16
C SER A 695 -85.06 -54.11 -86.18
N ASN A 696 -86.03 -53.44 -86.82
CA ASN A 696 -86.10 -51.99 -86.95
C ASN A 696 -87.46 -51.39 -86.56
N GLY A 697 -87.54 -50.64 -85.46
CA GLY A 697 -88.78 -50.00 -85.02
C GLY A 697 -88.98 -50.08 -83.51
N ALA A 698 -90.17 -50.44 -83.04
CA ALA A 698 -90.50 -50.49 -81.62
C ALA A 698 -91.17 -51.81 -81.17
N TYR A 699 -90.61 -52.40 -80.11
CA TYR A 699 -91.10 -53.57 -79.37
C TYR A 699 -91.09 -54.91 -80.13
N ASN A 700 -90.21 -55.07 -81.12
CA ASN A 700 -90.17 -56.29 -81.92
C ASN A 700 -89.33 -57.42 -81.28
N VAL A 701 -89.87 -58.63 -81.15
CA VAL A 701 -89.16 -59.83 -80.66
C VAL A 701 -88.94 -60.83 -81.79
N GLY A 702 -87.71 -61.28 -82.04
CA GLY A 702 -87.31 -62.29 -83.03
C GLY A 702 -86.43 -61.75 -84.17
N PHE A 703 -86.53 -62.31 -85.38
CA PHE A 703 -85.56 -62.09 -86.46
C PHE A 703 -86.12 -61.12 -87.52
N ASN A 704 -85.42 -60.02 -87.80
CA ASN A 704 -85.68 -59.13 -88.94
C ASN A 704 -87.11 -58.56 -88.98
N ASN A 705 -87.65 -58.15 -87.84
CA ASN A 705 -88.99 -57.54 -87.76
C ASN A 705 -88.90 -56.01 -87.91
N SER A 706 -89.94 -55.35 -88.42
CA SER A 706 -89.98 -53.90 -88.61
C SER A 706 -91.30 -53.23 -88.23
N GLY A 707 -91.28 -51.95 -87.87
CA GLY A 707 -92.49 -51.18 -87.50
C GLY A 707 -92.66 -50.94 -86.00
N ALA A 708 -93.68 -50.16 -85.62
CA ALA A 708 -93.91 -49.70 -84.25
C ALA A 708 -95.20 -50.31 -83.67
N GLY A 709 -95.08 -51.38 -82.87
CA GLY A 709 -96.26 -51.94 -82.19
C GLY A 709 -96.19 -53.37 -81.64
N GLU A 710 -95.06 -53.94 -81.22
CA GLU A 710 -95.01 -55.27 -80.56
C GLU A 710 -95.09 -56.52 -81.48
N ASN A 711 -94.28 -56.59 -82.55
CA ASN A 711 -94.26 -57.80 -83.39
C ASN A 711 -93.40 -58.92 -82.79
N THR A 712 -93.84 -60.18 -82.81
CA THR A 712 -93.12 -61.37 -82.32
C THR A 712 -92.89 -62.41 -83.42
N GLY A 713 -91.68 -62.91 -83.65
CA GLY A 713 -91.35 -63.97 -84.62
C GLY A 713 -90.37 -63.52 -85.71
N TRP A 714 -90.51 -63.92 -86.97
CA TRP A 714 -89.48 -63.70 -88.00
C TRP A 714 -90.02 -63.04 -89.27
N GLY A 715 -89.56 -61.81 -89.56
CA GLY A 715 -89.78 -61.10 -90.81
C GLY A 715 -91.05 -60.27 -90.85
N ASN A 716 -91.63 -59.95 -89.69
CA ASN A 716 -92.90 -59.23 -89.60
C ASN A 716 -92.71 -57.71 -89.84
N SER A 717 -93.69 -57.01 -90.40
CA SER A 717 -93.62 -55.56 -90.68
C SER A 717 -94.94 -54.82 -90.37
N GLY A 718 -94.98 -54.03 -89.30
CA GLY A 718 -96.23 -53.37 -88.86
C GLY A 718 -96.31 -53.26 -87.33
N GLY A 719 -97.44 -53.66 -86.72
CA GLY A 719 -97.63 -53.66 -85.26
C GLY A 719 -98.52 -54.80 -84.74
N PHE A 720 -98.21 -55.39 -83.60
CA PHE A 720 -98.93 -56.47 -82.92
C PHE A 720 -99.00 -57.78 -83.73
N ASP A 721 -98.05 -58.00 -84.63
CA ASP A 721 -97.97 -59.21 -85.46
C ASP A 721 -97.18 -60.33 -84.79
N SER A 722 -97.70 -61.57 -84.72
CA SER A 722 -97.02 -62.75 -84.16
C SER A 722 -96.80 -63.87 -85.20
N GLY A 723 -95.64 -64.52 -85.23
CA GLY A 723 -95.29 -65.59 -86.18
C GLY A 723 -94.32 -65.16 -87.30
N LEU A 724 -94.49 -65.65 -88.52
CA LEU A 724 -93.48 -65.59 -89.60
C LEU A 724 -93.96 -64.72 -90.77
N SER A 725 -93.25 -63.63 -91.10
CA SER A 725 -93.43 -62.82 -92.31
C SER A 725 -94.80 -62.17 -92.50
N ASN A 726 -95.42 -61.71 -91.40
CA ASN A 726 -96.68 -60.99 -91.44
C ASN A 726 -96.47 -59.48 -91.68
N ALA A 727 -97.44 -58.78 -92.27
CA ALA A 727 -97.38 -57.34 -92.49
C ALA A 727 -98.73 -56.64 -92.25
N GLY A 728 -98.79 -55.67 -91.34
CA GLY A 728 -99.99 -54.90 -91.01
C GLY A 728 -100.18 -54.77 -89.50
N VAL A 729 -101.41 -54.79 -88.99
CA VAL A 729 -101.68 -54.63 -87.55
C VAL A 729 -102.43 -55.82 -86.94
N ASN A 730 -102.04 -56.36 -85.77
CA ASN A 730 -102.76 -57.42 -85.03
C ASN A 730 -102.82 -58.79 -85.73
N ASN A 731 -101.79 -59.20 -86.48
CA ASN A 731 -101.79 -60.50 -87.14
C ASN A 731 -101.18 -61.64 -86.30
N SER A 732 -101.52 -62.91 -86.57
CA SER A 732 -100.87 -64.09 -85.98
C SER A 732 -100.69 -65.24 -86.97
N GLY A 733 -99.57 -65.97 -86.93
CA GLY A 733 -99.26 -67.12 -87.81
C GLY A 733 -98.25 -66.82 -88.93
N PHE A 734 -98.42 -67.32 -90.16
CA PHE A 734 -97.36 -67.33 -91.20
C PHE A 734 -97.78 -66.57 -92.49
N GLY A 735 -97.15 -65.44 -92.82
CA GLY A 735 -97.18 -64.83 -94.15
C GLY A 735 -98.39 -63.95 -94.46
N ASN A 736 -99.08 -63.45 -93.43
CA ASN A 736 -100.30 -62.64 -93.58
C ASN A 736 -99.99 -61.19 -93.98
N THR A 737 -100.83 -60.53 -94.76
CA THR A 737 -100.71 -59.11 -95.15
C THR A 737 -102.07 -58.41 -95.03
N GLY A 738 -102.32 -57.62 -93.96
CA GLY A 738 -103.64 -57.09 -93.59
C GLY A 738 -103.71 -56.71 -92.10
N ASP A 739 -104.87 -56.31 -91.58
CA ASP A 739 -105.08 -56.03 -90.14
C ASP A 739 -106.05 -57.01 -89.45
N ASN A 740 -105.75 -57.47 -88.24
CA ASN A 740 -106.52 -58.40 -87.40
C ASN A 740 -106.64 -59.84 -87.93
N ASP A 741 -105.59 -60.38 -88.56
CA ASP A 741 -105.61 -61.72 -89.15
C ASP A 741 -104.99 -62.83 -88.27
N SER A 742 -105.40 -64.10 -88.43
CA SER A 742 -104.80 -65.26 -87.77
C SER A 742 -104.66 -66.50 -88.69
N GLY A 743 -103.59 -67.28 -88.55
CA GLY A 743 -103.30 -68.44 -89.40
C GLY A 743 -102.26 -68.14 -90.50
N VAL A 744 -102.42 -68.60 -91.74
CA VAL A 744 -101.30 -68.69 -92.72
C VAL A 744 -101.66 -68.09 -94.07
N PHE A 745 -100.92 -67.07 -94.54
CA PHE A 745 -100.98 -66.40 -95.85
C PHE A 745 -102.28 -65.66 -96.21
N ASN A 746 -102.94 -65.08 -95.22
CA ASN A 746 -104.09 -64.19 -95.41
C ASN A 746 -103.66 -62.85 -96.06
N ARG A 747 -104.46 -62.24 -96.93
CA ARG A 747 -104.10 -60.97 -97.64
C ARG A 747 -105.10 -59.81 -97.48
N SER A 748 -106.01 -59.88 -96.51
CA SER A 748 -107.03 -58.85 -96.23
C SER A 748 -107.42 -58.86 -94.75
N ASN A 749 -108.00 -57.77 -94.23
CA ASN A 749 -108.26 -57.59 -92.78
C ASN A 749 -109.35 -58.52 -92.18
N HIS A 750 -109.22 -58.87 -90.89
CA HIS A 750 -110.14 -59.65 -90.03
C HIS A 750 -110.34 -61.14 -90.40
N GLN A 751 -109.31 -61.80 -90.93
CA GLN A 751 -109.35 -63.18 -91.39
C GLN A 751 -108.80 -64.19 -90.34
N SER A 752 -109.31 -65.42 -90.31
CA SER A 752 -108.72 -66.53 -89.54
C SER A 752 -108.68 -67.82 -90.38
N GLY A 753 -107.56 -68.57 -90.41
CA GLY A 753 -107.41 -69.80 -91.20
C GLY A 753 -106.18 -69.84 -92.13
N PHE A 754 -106.23 -70.62 -93.22
CA PHE A 754 -105.08 -70.86 -94.14
C PHE A 754 -105.46 -70.35 -95.56
N PHE A 755 -104.75 -69.34 -96.09
CA PHE A 755 -104.86 -68.70 -97.41
C PHE A 755 -106.13 -67.88 -97.70
N ASN A 756 -106.49 -66.89 -96.87
CA ASN A 756 -107.63 -65.99 -97.18
C ASN A 756 -107.28 -64.68 -97.88
#